data_AF-A0A8H7KDJ6-F1
#
_entry.id   AF-A0A8H7KDJ6-F1
#
_cell.length_a   1.000
_cell.length_b   1.000
_cell.length_c   1.000
_cell.angle_alpha   90.00
_cell.angle_beta   90.00
_cell.angle_gamma   90.00
#
_symmetry.space_group_name_H-M   'P 1'
#
loop_
_entity.id
_entity.type
_entity.pdbx_description
1 polymer ?
#
loop_
_entity_poly.entity_id
_entity_poly.type
_entity_poly.pdbx_seq_one_letter_code
_entity_poly.pdbx_strand_id
1 'polypeptide(L)'
;MESFPHAPGDPRLEATSRPDDTDSIDSTRARMLWANKGPTQVVFYAPKERFRLGYFDVMCLVINRTIGTGIFNSPQRVMIHTRSTGASLLLWFVGIIYCLSGLHVYLEYGLNIPRYTIDGVEQPVPRSGGDLNYLQYVYRKPAYRKGTVLLSTCIFGIAFIALGNMAGNSISFAIRVMSAAGNDSPDNGTVRGIAIAIAIITCFIHAVSRRFGIWLNNFLAVVKVCILLLVIITAIVVGAGGLNTPNVLSENTRIDKAFEGRSTDLNDYSHAFLAIIFSFSGFEQPNYVLGEISRPRRKYPVASIVGVTTMVLLYLAMNISYMVVVPKEEQLTAPGGVAERFFELTLGNLGTSENQIVGKRIFNAFLAVSSLGNIIVMTYTAARVKQEIAKEGILPYPAFFAQSTDLSVGRFLRWIQKKGWFNTLLSSRWLSPDSHREKTPVGALILHCACCMVLILATWRLTPAEAYTILTSISSYVINGAIGTFIGLGILILRFRGPPSTPAPQAEKPLEQPTTKPSWKRMTGRHFNPVLSVVCASLYTVGNLWPVVTQWVPKRADPSTGDSPTPEYTYTAGVKSFVIPTIGWGVIGLGVAWFLGFLAVAQYKRYNYHEVFVVDKKPDFENASSGTTGDESAARGSNGLVMVHETVYLSWVGKETLRQRRPGAGAKDDFDGSLPVPSDPYAGTDFSGHFQGQQQQQSQYGMEMGPMSPHTYTQHNADASPGFRPASFQTSPISPTSNGNFQPTNFGVSNDTNPTSYQFHSAHQQRQQGRPTRGSSFGDVRYQQDHSSQRYPTQPSLAEQPTVEYDDFGNVIGGRGVGRM
;
A
#
# COMPACT_ATOMS: atom_id res chain seq x y z
N MET A 1 -27.90 -45.13 48.73
CA MET A 1 -27.45 -44.76 50.08
C MET A 1 -27.28 -43.25 50.09
N GLU A 2 -28.23 -42.62 50.78
CA GLU A 2 -28.19 -41.37 51.56
C GLU A 2 -26.85 -40.60 51.54
N SER A 3 -26.77 -39.27 51.47
CA SER A 3 -27.54 -38.26 52.19
C SER A 3 -27.19 -36.83 51.70
N PHE A 4 -28.17 -35.92 51.75
CA PHE A 4 -28.06 -34.45 51.72
C PHE A 4 -27.34 -33.90 52.99
N PRO A 5 -27.24 -32.57 53.27
CA PRO A 5 -26.95 -31.35 52.47
C PRO A 5 -25.86 -30.45 53.16
N HIS A 6 -25.41 -29.35 52.55
CA HIS A 6 -25.01 -28.14 53.31
C HIS A 6 -25.10 -26.84 52.49
N ALA A 7 -25.59 -25.80 53.18
CA ALA A 7 -25.80 -24.41 52.76
C ALA A 7 -24.48 -23.59 52.71
N PRO A 8 -24.48 -22.36 52.17
CA PRO A 8 -23.30 -21.71 51.60
C PRO A 8 -22.47 -20.91 52.62
N GLY A 9 -21.15 -20.90 52.41
CA GLY A 9 -20.20 -20.06 53.14
C GLY A 9 -19.16 -19.42 52.22
N ASP A 10 -18.87 -18.17 52.56
CA ASP A 10 -17.67 -17.34 52.26
C ASP A 10 -17.66 -16.41 51.02
N PRO A 11 -17.75 -15.08 51.22
CA PRO A 11 -17.49 -14.06 50.20
C PRO A 11 -15.97 -13.83 50.04
N ARG A 12 -15.28 -14.78 49.41
CA ARG A 12 -13.88 -14.62 49.00
C ARG A 12 -13.60 -15.25 47.65
N LEU A 13 -14.20 -14.71 46.60
CA LEU A 13 -13.71 -14.85 45.23
C LEU A 13 -13.78 -13.49 44.56
N GLU A 14 -12.77 -12.66 44.88
CA GLU A 14 -12.43 -11.49 44.08
C GLU A 14 -12.14 -11.91 42.64
N ALA A 15 -12.67 -11.10 41.73
CA ALA A 15 -12.53 -11.21 40.30
C ALA A 15 -11.05 -11.27 39.88
N THR A 16 -10.62 -12.44 39.41
CA THR A 16 -9.46 -12.54 38.52
C THR A 16 -9.97 -12.64 37.09
N SER A 17 -10.43 -11.53 36.54
CA SER A 17 -10.67 -11.42 35.09
C SER A 17 -9.34 -11.55 34.37
N ARG A 18 -9.13 -12.67 33.67
CA ARG A 18 -8.05 -12.83 32.70
C ARG A 18 -8.18 -11.76 31.60
N PRO A 19 -7.07 -11.22 31.07
CA PRO A 19 -7.09 -10.17 30.05
C PRO A 19 -7.52 -10.65 28.63
N ASP A 20 -8.28 -11.74 28.49
CA ASP A 20 -8.58 -12.39 27.20
C ASP A 20 -10.04 -12.28 26.72
N ASP A 21 -10.96 -11.63 27.45
CA ASP A 21 -12.39 -11.63 27.09
C ASP A 21 -12.76 -10.80 25.85
N THR A 22 -11.85 -9.97 25.33
CA THR A 22 -12.06 -9.25 24.06
C THR A 22 -12.05 -10.16 22.83
N ASP A 23 -11.42 -11.34 22.89
CA ASP A 23 -11.39 -12.27 21.74
C ASP A 23 -12.73 -13.03 21.57
N SER A 24 -13.59 -13.07 22.60
CA SER A 24 -14.87 -13.82 22.56
C SER A 24 -15.96 -13.08 21.78
N ILE A 25 -16.07 -11.77 21.95
CA ILE A 25 -17.09 -10.92 21.30
C ILE A 25 -16.76 -10.73 19.82
N ASP A 26 -15.49 -10.45 19.52
CA ASP A 26 -14.99 -10.26 18.15
C ASP A 26 -15.07 -11.56 17.33
N SER A 27 -14.80 -12.71 17.97
CA SER A 27 -14.93 -14.02 17.33
C SER A 27 -16.40 -14.44 17.12
N THR A 28 -17.33 -13.97 17.95
CA THR A 28 -18.76 -14.26 17.82
C THR A 28 -19.41 -13.40 16.72
N ARG A 29 -19.11 -12.09 16.71
CA ARG A 29 -19.56 -11.16 15.66
C ARG A 29 -18.96 -11.52 14.29
N ALA A 30 -17.67 -11.89 14.25
CA ALA A 30 -17.09 -12.47 13.05
C ALA A 30 -17.85 -13.74 12.66
N ARG A 31 -18.04 -14.72 13.55
CA ARG A 31 -18.76 -15.97 13.24
C ARG A 31 -20.15 -15.73 12.64
N MET A 32 -20.91 -14.76 13.14
CA MET A 32 -22.21 -14.37 12.56
C MET A 32 -22.10 -13.79 11.14
N LEU A 33 -21.11 -12.91 10.89
CA LEU A 33 -20.85 -12.36 9.54
C LEU A 33 -20.36 -13.42 8.55
N TRP A 34 -19.61 -14.43 9.03
CA TRP A 34 -19.15 -15.56 8.21
C TRP A 34 -20.29 -16.56 7.91
N ALA A 35 -21.24 -16.74 8.83
CA ALA A 35 -22.38 -17.65 8.65
C ALA A 35 -23.40 -17.16 7.60
N ASN A 36 -23.53 -15.84 7.38
CA ASN A 36 -24.48 -15.23 6.45
C ASN A 36 -23.86 -14.76 5.12
N LYS A 37 -22.70 -15.31 4.72
CA LYS A 37 -21.96 -14.82 3.55
C LYS A 37 -22.64 -15.19 2.23
N GLY A 38 -23.32 -14.23 1.61
CA GLY A 38 -23.79 -14.36 0.22
C GLY A 38 -22.62 -14.41 -0.79
N PRO A 39 -22.83 -14.95 -2.01
CA PRO A 39 -21.76 -15.15 -3.01
C PRO A 39 -21.08 -13.85 -3.47
N THR A 40 -21.69 -12.69 -3.22
CA THR A 40 -21.25 -11.34 -3.63
C THR A 40 -20.69 -10.48 -2.49
N GLN A 41 -20.62 -11.02 -1.27
CA GLN A 41 -20.17 -10.29 -0.08
C GLN A 41 -18.69 -10.57 0.24
N VAL A 42 -17.91 -9.51 0.39
CA VAL A 42 -16.51 -9.57 0.81
C VAL A 42 -16.34 -8.78 2.10
N VAL A 43 -15.90 -9.45 3.17
CA VAL A 43 -15.66 -8.82 4.48
C VAL A 43 -14.15 -8.64 4.70
N PHE A 44 -13.77 -7.42 5.04
CA PHE A 44 -12.41 -6.99 5.33
C PHE A 44 -12.26 -6.69 6.80
N TYR A 45 -11.14 -7.11 7.37
CA TYR A 45 -10.77 -6.79 8.74
C TYR A 45 -9.40 -6.11 8.71
N ALA A 46 -9.27 -5.01 9.44
CA ALA A 46 -7.98 -4.43 9.74
C ALA A 46 -7.10 -5.47 10.46
N PRO A 47 -5.77 -5.41 10.32
CA PRO A 47 -4.89 -6.27 11.11
C PRO A 47 -5.16 -6.08 12.61
N LYS A 48 -5.12 -7.18 13.39
CA LYS A 48 -5.17 -7.11 14.86
C LYS A 48 -4.12 -6.11 15.35
N GLU A 49 -4.35 -5.43 16.48
CA GLU A 49 -3.50 -4.32 16.95
C GLU A 49 -2.01 -4.68 17.00
N ARG A 50 -1.66 -5.89 17.49
CA ARG A 50 -0.28 -6.43 17.54
C ARG A 50 0.42 -6.57 16.18
N PHE A 51 -0.34 -6.48 15.10
CA PHE A 51 0.08 -6.70 13.72
C PHE A 51 0.02 -5.41 12.89
N ARG A 52 -0.38 -4.29 13.49
CA ARG A 52 -0.39 -2.97 12.86
C ARG A 52 1.01 -2.38 12.78
N LEU A 53 1.23 -1.54 11.78
CA LEU A 53 2.53 -0.90 11.53
C LEU A 53 2.80 0.21 12.55
N GLY A 54 4.01 0.24 13.09
CA GLY A 54 4.54 1.28 13.98
C GLY A 54 5.28 2.40 13.25
N TYR A 55 5.91 3.32 14.00
CA TYR A 55 6.71 4.42 13.42
C TYR A 55 7.86 3.89 12.56
N PHE A 56 8.60 2.91 13.08
CA PHE A 56 9.75 2.35 12.39
C PHE A 56 9.36 1.63 11.10
N ASP A 57 8.26 0.87 11.10
CA ASP A 57 7.77 0.20 9.90
C ASP A 57 7.39 1.22 8.82
N VAL A 58 6.66 2.28 9.18
CA VAL A 58 6.23 3.32 8.24
C VAL A 58 7.43 4.08 7.66
N MET A 59 8.40 4.43 8.51
CA MET A 59 9.65 5.04 8.07
C MET A 59 10.40 4.12 7.10
N CYS A 60 10.54 2.84 7.45
CA CYS A 60 11.20 1.84 6.61
C CYS A 60 10.47 1.59 5.28
N LEU A 61 9.13 1.67 5.22
CA LEU A 61 8.40 1.59 3.95
C LEU A 61 8.82 2.71 2.99
N VAL A 62 8.93 3.95 3.50
CA VAL A 62 9.40 5.10 2.70
C VAL A 62 10.85 4.89 2.27
N ILE A 63 11.74 4.60 3.24
CA ILE A 63 13.19 4.45 2.99
C ILE A 63 13.48 3.31 2.02
N ASN A 64 12.90 2.13 2.26
CA ASN A 64 13.19 0.94 1.47
C ASN A 64 12.67 1.05 0.02
N ARG A 65 11.56 1.76 -0.20
CA ARG A 65 11.08 2.04 -1.56
C ARG A 65 11.93 3.09 -2.24
N THR A 66 12.22 4.20 -1.56
CA THR A 66 12.95 5.33 -2.14
C THR A 66 14.38 4.90 -2.48
N ILE A 67 15.14 4.34 -1.54
CA ILE A 67 16.47 3.79 -1.81
C ILE A 67 16.34 2.54 -2.68
N GLY A 68 16.50 2.75 -3.98
CA GLY A 68 16.37 1.75 -5.00
C GLY A 68 17.45 1.85 -6.04
N THR A 69 17.13 1.27 -7.20
CA THR A 69 17.98 1.37 -8.39
C THR A 69 18.10 2.82 -8.89
N GLY A 70 17.13 3.68 -8.57
CA GLY A 70 17.11 5.10 -8.94
C GLY A 70 18.33 5.90 -8.49
N ILE A 71 18.69 5.90 -7.19
CA ILE A 71 19.82 6.73 -6.71
C ILE A 71 21.19 6.29 -7.24
N PHE A 72 21.34 5.04 -7.68
CA PHE A 72 22.59 4.56 -8.25
C PHE A 72 22.67 4.78 -9.76
N ASN A 73 21.54 4.75 -10.48
CA ASN A 73 21.50 4.90 -11.94
C ASN A 73 21.19 6.34 -12.41
N SER A 74 20.31 7.06 -11.71
CA SER A 74 19.85 8.39 -12.11
C SER A 74 20.91 9.49 -12.10
N PRO A 75 21.91 9.51 -11.20
CA PRO A 75 22.96 10.54 -11.23
C PRO A 75 23.64 10.63 -12.60
N GLN A 76 23.98 9.48 -13.20
CA GLN A 76 24.54 9.44 -14.55
C GLN A 76 23.56 10.00 -15.59
N ARG A 77 22.28 9.57 -15.54
CA ARG A 77 21.27 10.07 -16.49
C ARG A 77 21.10 11.59 -16.39
N VAL A 78 21.08 12.12 -15.16
CA VAL A 78 21.01 13.57 -14.92
C VAL A 78 22.26 14.24 -15.51
N MET A 79 23.46 13.70 -15.28
CA MET A 79 24.70 14.23 -15.85
C MET A 79 24.72 14.19 -17.39
N ILE A 80 24.30 13.08 -18.02
CA ILE A 80 24.24 12.94 -19.48
C ILE A 80 23.32 14.00 -20.11
N HIS A 81 22.15 14.24 -19.51
CA HIS A 81 21.19 15.20 -20.04
C HIS A 81 21.57 16.66 -19.72
N THR A 82 22.08 16.94 -18.51
CA THR A 82 22.44 18.31 -18.13
C THR A 82 23.81 18.73 -18.68
N ARG A 83 24.72 17.77 -18.94
CA ARG A 83 26.11 17.93 -19.40
C ARG A 83 26.99 18.82 -18.49
N SER A 84 26.49 19.18 -17.31
CA SER A 84 27.09 20.17 -16.41
C SER A 84 26.85 19.79 -14.95
N THR A 85 27.91 19.87 -14.14
CA THR A 85 27.86 19.59 -12.70
C THR A 85 26.93 20.55 -11.97
N GLY A 86 27.05 21.86 -12.22
CA GLY A 86 26.22 22.88 -11.58
C GLY A 86 24.74 22.71 -11.92
N ALA A 87 24.42 22.45 -13.19
CA ALA A 87 23.05 22.19 -13.63
C ALA A 87 22.47 20.90 -13.00
N SER A 88 23.26 19.84 -12.93
CA SER A 88 22.87 18.57 -12.28
C SER A 88 22.53 18.75 -10.80
N LEU A 89 23.42 19.40 -10.02
CA LEU A 89 23.21 19.63 -8.59
C LEU A 89 22.00 20.54 -8.31
N LEU A 90 21.80 21.59 -9.11
CA LEU A 90 20.60 22.43 -9.01
C LEU A 90 19.33 21.64 -9.30
N LEU A 91 19.35 20.74 -10.29
CA LEU A 91 18.17 19.94 -10.63
C LEU A 91 17.84 18.93 -9.51
N TRP A 92 18.85 18.34 -8.86
CA TRP A 92 18.64 17.53 -7.65
C TRP A 92 18.03 18.33 -6.50
N PHE A 93 18.48 19.58 -6.31
CA PHE A 93 17.88 20.48 -5.32
C PHE A 93 16.40 20.80 -5.65
N VAL A 94 16.07 21.08 -6.92
CA VAL A 94 14.67 21.21 -7.37
C VAL A 94 13.88 19.92 -7.10
N GLY A 95 14.50 18.76 -7.30
CA GLY A 95 13.94 17.45 -6.95
C GLY A 95 13.58 17.30 -5.47
N ILE A 96 14.38 17.87 -4.56
CA ILE A 96 14.10 17.90 -3.13
C ILE A 96 12.85 18.74 -2.85
N ILE A 97 12.75 19.94 -3.44
CA ILE A 97 11.56 20.80 -3.30
C ILE A 97 10.31 20.09 -3.79
N TYR A 98 10.41 19.41 -4.94
CA TYR A 98 9.35 18.58 -5.50
C TYR A 98 8.95 17.45 -4.55
N CYS A 99 9.92 16.71 -3.99
CA CYS A 99 9.68 15.60 -3.07
C CYS A 99 8.98 16.05 -1.78
N LEU A 100 9.46 17.14 -1.15
CA LEU A 100 8.85 17.71 0.06
C LEU A 100 7.42 18.22 -0.20
N SER A 101 7.21 18.82 -1.38
CA SER A 101 5.89 19.26 -1.82
C SER A 101 4.93 18.08 -2.01
N GLY A 102 5.41 16.99 -2.63
CA GLY A 102 4.67 15.74 -2.77
C GLY A 102 4.31 15.13 -1.42
N LEU A 103 5.28 15.02 -0.50
CA LEU A 103 5.02 14.53 0.86
C LEU A 103 3.91 15.34 1.53
N HIS A 104 3.95 16.68 1.46
CA HIS A 104 2.91 17.52 2.04
C HIS A 104 1.53 17.21 1.44
N VAL A 105 1.43 17.09 0.11
CA VAL A 105 0.18 16.72 -0.59
C VAL A 105 -0.36 15.38 -0.09
N TYR A 106 0.49 14.37 0.04
CA TYR A 106 0.10 13.03 0.52
C TYR A 106 -0.24 13.00 2.01
N LEU A 107 0.41 13.80 2.85
CA LEU A 107 0.03 13.93 4.27
C LEU A 107 -1.36 14.55 4.40
N GLU A 108 -1.65 15.59 3.63
CA GLU A 108 -2.95 16.25 3.63
C GLU A 108 -4.05 15.30 3.16
N TYR A 109 -3.82 14.57 2.06
CA TYR A 109 -4.76 13.56 1.59
C TYR A 109 -4.95 12.41 2.59
N GLY A 110 -3.88 11.76 3.04
CA GLY A 110 -3.97 10.57 3.89
C GLY A 110 -4.67 10.83 5.23
N LEU A 111 -4.55 12.03 5.80
CA LEU A 111 -5.19 12.38 7.06
C LEU A 111 -6.62 12.92 6.92
N ASN A 112 -7.06 13.27 5.70
CA ASN A 112 -8.34 13.91 5.46
C ASN A 112 -9.27 13.16 4.49
N ILE A 113 -8.80 12.12 3.82
CA ILE A 113 -9.56 11.36 2.82
C ILE A 113 -9.30 9.86 3.01
N PRO A 114 -10.34 9.00 2.95
CA PRO A 114 -11.76 9.31 2.74
C PRO A 114 -12.46 9.90 3.97
N ARG A 115 -13.66 10.45 3.75
CA ARG A 115 -14.53 11.00 4.80
C ARG A 115 -15.85 10.25 4.84
N TYR A 116 -16.36 10.05 6.05
CA TYR A 116 -17.60 9.33 6.33
C TYR A 116 -18.49 10.18 7.25
N THR A 117 -19.81 10.02 7.12
CA THR A 117 -20.76 10.61 8.08
C THR A 117 -20.97 9.60 9.20
N ILE A 118 -20.62 9.98 10.42
CA ILE A 118 -20.69 9.14 11.62
C ILE A 118 -21.35 10.01 12.68
N ASP A 119 -22.46 9.53 13.25
CA ASP A 119 -23.29 10.27 14.21
C ASP A 119 -23.69 11.66 13.70
N GLY A 120 -24.05 11.76 12.41
CA GLY A 120 -24.42 13.02 11.76
C GLY A 120 -23.27 13.98 11.45
N VAL A 121 -22.02 13.62 11.79
CA VAL A 121 -20.83 14.46 11.58
C VAL A 121 -19.91 13.86 10.51
N GLU A 122 -19.50 14.65 9.53
CA GLU A 122 -18.54 14.22 8.51
C GLU A 122 -17.10 14.25 9.04
N GLN A 123 -16.49 13.07 9.18
CA GLN A 123 -15.15 12.91 9.76
C GLN A 123 -14.22 12.14 8.81
N PRO A 124 -12.91 12.46 8.77
CA PRO A 124 -11.95 11.69 8.00
C PRO A 124 -11.55 10.40 8.71
N VAL A 125 -11.49 9.30 7.96
CA VAL A 125 -10.99 8.02 8.46
C VAL A 125 -9.93 7.48 7.51
N PRO A 126 -8.66 7.33 7.96
CA PRO A 126 -7.59 6.81 7.12
C PRO A 126 -7.91 5.42 6.57
N ARG A 127 -7.72 5.24 5.25
CA ARG A 127 -8.02 4.00 4.52
C ARG A 127 -6.89 3.67 3.55
N SER A 128 -6.55 2.39 3.45
CA SER A 128 -5.61 1.88 2.45
C SER A 128 -6.09 2.16 1.02
N GLY A 129 -5.16 2.29 0.07
CA GLY A 129 -5.46 2.53 -1.36
C GLY A 129 -4.88 3.82 -1.94
N GLY A 130 -4.41 4.76 -1.10
CA GLY A 130 -3.71 5.99 -1.52
C GLY A 130 -4.41 6.72 -2.66
N ASP A 131 -3.70 6.92 -3.76
CA ASP A 131 -4.13 7.61 -4.98
C ASP A 131 -5.54 7.23 -5.45
N LEU A 132 -5.94 5.96 -5.35
CA LEU A 132 -7.29 5.52 -5.68
C LEU A 132 -8.33 6.32 -4.89
N ASN A 133 -8.19 6.37 -3.57
CA ASN A 133 -9.14 7.05 -2.68
C ASN A 133 -9.15 8.56 -2.96
N TYR A 134 -7.98 9.14 -3.28
CA TYR A 134 -7.82 10.58 -3.51
C TYR A 134 -8.46 11.01 -4.83
N LEU A 135 -8.18 10.28 -5.91
CA LEU A 135 -8.77 10.51 -7.21
C LEU A 135 -10.30 10.30 -7.19
N GLN A 136 -10.78 9.27 -6.50
CA GLN A 136 -12.22 9.03 -6.35
C GLN A 136 -12.93 10.15 -5.58
N TYR A 137 -12.27 10.71 -4.57
CA TYR A 137 -12.85 11.79 -3.79
C TYR A 137 -13.01 13.06 -4.62
N VAL A 138 -11.95 13.46 -5.35
CA VAL A 138 -11.89 14.70 -6.12
C VAL A 138 -12.63 14.59 -7.46
N TYR A 139 -12.31 13.58 -8.26
CA TYR A 139 -12.76 13.43 -9.64
C TYR A 139 -13.95 12.46 -9.72
N ARG A 140 -15.14 12.96 -9.36
CA ARG A 140 -16.38 12.17 -9.25
C ARG A 140 -17.18 12.01 -10.55
N LYS A 141 -16.73 12.62 -11.65
CA LYS A 141 -17.40 12.54 -12.97
C LYS A 141 -16.36 12.39 -14.08
N PRO A 142 -16.69 11.72 -15.20
CA PRO A 142 -17.91 10.93 -15.43
C PRO A 142 -18.04 9.70 -14.50
N ALA A 143 -19.28 9.26 -14.27
CA ALA A 143 -19.60 8.12 -13.41
C ALA A 143 -20.76 7.31 -14.02
N TYR A 144 -20.73 5.99 -13.89
CA TYR A 144 -21.87 5.13 -14.30
C TYR A 144 -23.14 5.46 -13.49
N ARG A 145 -22.99 5.57 -12.17
CA ARG A 145 -24.02 6.03 -11.24
C ARG A 145 -23.34 6.77 -10.09
N LYS A 146 -24.09 7.68 -9.44
CA LYS A 146 -23.65 8.35 -8.21
C LYS A 146 -23.21 7.29 -7.17
N GLY A 147 -21.94 7.37 -6.76
CA GLY A 147 -21.37 6.50 -5.72
C GLY A 147 -20.95 5.10 -6.19
N THR A 148 -20.83 4.86 -7.49
CA THR A 148 -20.34 3.57 -8.03
C THR A 148 -19.07 3.75 -8.86
N VAL A 149 -18.97 3.11 -10.03
CA VAL A 149 -17.78 3.11 -10.89
C VAL A 149 -17.56 4.50 -11.52
N LEU A 150 -16.38 5.05 -11.27
CA LEU A 150 -15.91 6.34 -11.78
C LEU A 150 -14.90 6.15 -12.91
N LEU A 151 -14.84 7.10 -13.85
CA LEU A 151 -13.79 7.11 -14.87
C LEU A 151 -12.38 7.18 -14.23
N SER A 152 -12.21 7.99 -13.20
CA SER A 152 -10.95 8.11 -12.45
C SER A 152 -10.49 6.79 -11.84
N THR A 153 -11.44 5.98 -11.35
CA THR A 153 -11.19 4.62 -10.85
C THR A 153 -10.68 3.68 -11.94
N CYS A 154 -11.26 3.72 -13.15
CA CYS A 154 -10.80 2.88 -14.25
C CYS A 154 -9.44 3.33 -14.79
N ILE A 155 -9.21 4.63 -14.96
CA ILE A 155 -7.91 5.17 -15.41
C ILE A 155 -6.80 4.77 -14.44
N PHE A 156 -6.96 5.10 -13.16
CA PHE A 156 -5.97 4.75 -12.15
C PHE A 156 -5.86 3.23 -11.97
N GLY A 157 -6.99 2.53 -11.86
CA GLY A 157 -7.02 1.10 -11.57
C GLY A 157 -6.32 0.28 -12.64
N ILE A 158 -6.62 0.51 -13.91
CA ILE A 158 -5.97 -0.19 -15.03
C ILE A 158 -4.49 0.21 -15.13
N ALA A 159 -4.17 1.50 -15.04
CA ALA A 159 -2.79 1.96 -15.08
C ALA A 159 -1.94 1.36 -13.95
N PHE A 160 -2.45 1.34 -12.71
CA PHE A 160 -1.74 0.80 -11.56
C PHE A 160 -1.65 -0.73 -11.60
N ILE A 161 -2.68 -1.45 -12.07
CA ILE A 161 -2.59 -2.90 -12.27
C ILE A 161 -1.48 -3.23 -13.27
N ALA A 162 -1.46 -2.52 -14.40
CA ALA A 162 -0.50 -2.70 -15.47
C ALA A 162 0.92 -2.28 -15.07
N LEU A 163 1.11 -1.09 -14.48
CA LEU A 163 2.42 -0.43 -14.31
C LEU A 163 2.86 -0.27 -12.84
N GLY A 164 1.95 -0.41 -11.88
CA GLY A 164 2.22 -0.46 -10.43
C GLY A 164 2.73 -1.84 -10.02
N ASN A 165 3.94 -2.17 -10.45
CA ASN A 165 4.56 -3.48 -10.24
C ASN A 165 6.07 -3.36 -10.02
N MET A 166 6.72 -4.53 -9.90
CA MET A 166 8.15 -4.66 -9.61
C MET A 166 8.98 -5.24 -10.77
N ALA A 167 8.42 -5.33 -11.98
CA ALA A 167 9.04 -6.01 -13.13
C ALA A 167 10.42 -5.45 -13.48
N GLY A 168 10.53 -4.12 -13.57
CA GLY A 168 11.83 -3.46 -13.80
C GLY A 168 12.85 -3.81 -12.71
N ASN A 169 12.48 -3.67 -11.44
CA ASN A 169 13.41 -4.00 -10.34
C ASN A 169 13.76 -5.49 -10.27
N SER A 170 12.87 -6.40 -10.69
CA SER A 170 13.18 -7.83 -10.83
C SER A 170 14.22 -8.10 -11.93
N ILE A 171 14.11 -7.41 -13.08
CA ILE A 171 15.12 -7.50 -14.15
C ILE A 171 16.45 -6.92 -13.67
N SER A 172 16.43 -5.76 -12.99
CA SER A 172 17.63 -5.19 -12.38
C SER A 172 18.25 -6.15 -11.38
N PHE A 173 17.47 -6.73 -10.47
CA PHE A 173 17.97 -7.73 -9.53
C PHE A 173 18.69 -8.88 -10.25
N ALA A 174 18.08 -9.43 -11.30
CA ALA A 174 18.66 -10.53 -12.07
C ALA A 174 19.98 -10.14 -12.76
N ILE A 175 20.04 -8.99 -13.45
CA ILE A 175 21.29 -8.48 -14.06
C ILE A 175 22.37 -8.35 -12.99
N ARG A 176 22.04 -7.70 -11.87
CA ARG A 176 23.01 -7.35 -10.82
C ARG A 176 23.53 -8.56 -10.05
N VAL A 177 22.70 -9.59 -9.84
CA VAL A 177 23.15 -10.87 -9.29
C VAL A 177 24.15 -11.55 -10.23
N MET A 178 23.88 -11.57 -11.54
CA MET A 178 24.77 -12.19 -12.52
C MET A 178 26.10 -11.44 -12.63
N SER A 179 26.07 -10.10 -12.72
CA SER A 179 27.29 -9.28 -12.74
C SER A 179 28.09 -9.39 -11.45
N ALA A 180 27.44 -9.48 -10.28
CA ALA A 180 28.13 -9.73 -9.01
C ALA A 180 28.81 -11.10 -8.97
N ALA A 181 28.23 -12.11 -9.63
CA ALA A 181 28.83 -13.43 -9.81
C ALA A 181 29.94 -13.46 -10.88
N GLY A 182 30.25 -12.34 -11.52
CA GLY A 182 31.28 -12.24 -12.55
C GLY A 182 30.81 -12.59 -13.96
N ASN A 183 29.49 -12.70 -14.18
CA ASN A 183 28.92 -12.85 -15.52
C ASN A 183 28.32 -11.52 -15.99
N ASP A 184 29.09 -10.78 -16.78
CA ASP A 184 28.74 -9.43 -17.26
C ASP A 184 27.87 -9.43 -18.53
N SER A 185 27.76 -10.57 -19.21
CA SER A 185 26.95 -10.73 -20.42
C SER A 185 26.01 -11.93 -20.27
N PRO A 186 25.12 -11.94 -19.27
CA PRO A 186 24.21 -13.05 -19.05
C PRO A 186 23.21 -13.15 -20.20
N ASP A 187 22.91 -14.38 -20.61
CA ASP A 187 21.85 -14.65 -21.58
C ASP A 187 20.51 -14.06 -21.12
N ASN A 188 19.75 -13.50 -22.06
CA ASN A 188 18.47 -12.86 -21.77
C ASN A 188 17.51 -13.82 -21.08
N GLY A 189 17.42 -15.08 -21.54
CA GLY A 189 16.56 -16.10 -20.93
C GLY A 189 16.91 -16.36 -19.46
N THR A 190 18.20 -16.38 -19.12
CA THR A 190 18.68 -16.52 -17.72
C THR A 190 18.21 -15.34 -16.87
N VAL A 191 18.39 -14.11 -17.34
CA VAL A 191 17.97 -12.90 -16.61
C VAL A 191 16.46 -12.89 -16.39
N ARG A 192 15.67 -13.26 -17.41
CA ARG A 192 14.19 -13.33 -17.30
C ARG A 192 13.75 -14.42 -16.33
N GLY A 193 14.41 -15.58 -16.35
CA GLY A 193 14.15 -16.68 -15.43
C GLY A 193 14.35 -16.27 -13.96
N ILE A 194 15.48 -15.63 -13.65
CA ILE A 194 15.77 -15.11 -12.30
C ILE A 194 14.76 -14.01 -11.91
N ALA A 195 14.42 -13.10 -12.83
CA ALA A 195 13.45 -12.02 -12.58
C ALA A 195 12.04 -12.56 -12.26
N ILE A 196 11.60 -13.62 -12.96
CA ILE A 196 10.33 -14.30 -12.68
C ILE A 196 10.40 -15.05 -11.35
N ALA A 197 11.51 -15.77 -11.09
CA ALA A 197 11.69 -16.51 -9.86
C ALA A 197 11.63 -15.61 -8.63
N ILE A 198 12.35 -14.48 -8.64
CA ILE A 198 12.30 -13.53 -7.52
C ILE A 198 10.91 -12.90 -7.37
N ALA A 199 10.18 -12.70 -8.48
CA ALA A 199 8.82 -12.18 -8.42
C ALA A 199 7.85 -13.15 -7.73
N ILE A 200 7.95 -14.44 -8.05
CA ILE A 200 7.16 -15.50 -7.42
C ILE A 200 7.52 -15.63 -5.95
N ILE A 201 8.82 -15.69 -5.62
CA ILE A 201 9.31 -15.87 -4.24
C ILE A 201 8.81 -14.75 -3.33
N THR A 202 8.92 -13.49 -3.78
CA THR A 202 8.49 -12.34 -2.97
C THR A 202 6.98 -12.27 -2.78
N CYS A 203 6.18 -12.59 -3.80
CA CYS A 203 4.73 -12.73 -3.67
C CYS A 203 4.37 -13.88 -2.71
N PHE A 204 5.07 -15.01 -2.80
CA PHE A 204 4.89 -16.16 -1.92
C PHE A 204 5.20 -15.82 -0.45
N ILE A 205 6.30 -15.12 -0.20
CA ILE A 205 6.67 -14.62 1.14
C ILE A 205 5.52 -13.81 1.74
N HIS A 206 4.99 -12.83 1.01
CA HIS A 206 3.89 -11.99 1.49
C HIS A 206 2.55 -12.71 1.60
N ALA A 207 2.32 -13.76 0.81
CA ALA A 207 1.12 -14.59 0.90
C ALA A 207 1.12 -15.44 2.17
N VAL A 208 2.28 -16.02 2.51
CA VAL A 208 2.44 -17.00 3.60
C VAL A 208 2.83 -16.34 4.93
N SER A 209 3.55 -15.23 4.91
CA SER A 209 3.91 -14.49 6.13
C SER A 209 4.10 -12.99 5.86
N ARG A 210 3.02 -12.22 6.03
CA ARG A 210 3.07 -10.75 5.97
C ARG A 210 4.04 -10.16 7.01
N ARG A 211 4.06 -10.70 8.24
CA ARG A 211 4.98 -10.25 9.29
C ARG A 211 6.44 -10.43 8.91
N PHE A 212 6.81 -11.57 8.32
CA PHE A 212 8.17 -11.76 7.82
C PHE A 212 8.47 -10.82 6.66
N GLY A 213 7.51 -10.60 5.76
CA GLY A 213 7.63 -9.60 4.68
C GLY A 213 7.91 -8.18 5.19
N ILE A 214 7.23 -7.74 6.25
CA ILE A 214 7.45 -6.43 6.88
C ILE A 214 8.81 -6.38 7.60
N TRP A 215 9.18 -7.44 8.32
CA TRP A 215 10.49 -7.53 8.94
C TRP A 215 11.62 -7.46 7.91
N LEU A 216 11.49 -8.19 6.80
CA LEU A 216 12.46 -8.19 5.70
C LEU A 216 12.53 -6.81 5.03
N ASN A 217 11.39 -6.12 4.86
CA ASN A 217 11.34 -4.74 4.41
C ASN A 217 12.19 -3.83 5.33
N ASN A 218 12.01 -3.93 6.64
CA ASN A 218 12.71 -3.08 7.60
C ASN A 218 14.21 -3.38 7.64
N PHE A 219 14.58 -4.65 7.65
CA PHE A 219 15.98 -5.08 7.59
C PHE A 219 16.67 -4.53 6.34
N LEU A 220 16.05 -4.69 5.16
CA LEU A 220 16.60 -4.18 3.91
C LEU A 220 16.64 -2.64 3.88
N ALA A 221 15.69 -1.94 4.50
CA ALA A 221 15.74 -0.49 4.65
C ALA A 221 17.03 -0.04 5.37
N VAL A 222 17.34 -0.68 6.49
CA VAL A 222 18.55 -0.36 7.29
C VAL A 222 19.81 -0.70 6.52
N VAL A 223 19.89 -1.90 5.91
CA VAL A 223 21.05 -2.31 5.10
C VAL A 223 21.32 -1.32 3.97
N LYS A 224 20.27 -0.85 3.29
CA LYS A 224 20.39 0.13 2.22
C LYS A 224 20.91 1.48 2.72
N VAL A 225 20.40 1.97 3.86
CA VAL A 225 20.95 3.20 4.48
C VAL A 225 22.44 3.01 4.78
N CYS A 226 22.85 1.87 5.34
CA CYS A 226 24.26 1.57 5.59
C CYS A 226 25.10 1.56 4.31
N ILE A 227 24.58 1.05 3.18
CA ILE A 227 25.27 1.10 1.88
C ILE A 227 25.51 2.55 1.43
N LEU A 228 24.52 3.44 1.57
CA LEU A 228 24.71 4.86 1.22
C LEU A 228 25.69 5.54 2.16
N LEU A 229 25.61 5.26 3.47
CA LEU A 229 26.57 5.78 4.44
C LEU A 229 28.00 5.32 4.14
N LEU A 230 28.18 4.05 3.70
CA LEU A 230 29.48 3.55 3.26
C LEU A 230 30.03 4.37 2.10
N VAL A 231 29.22 4.65 1.07
CA VAL A 231 29.64 5.48 -0.08
C VAL A 231 30.01 6.89 0.37
N ILE A 232 29.20 7.51 1.22
CA ILE A 232 29.43 8.86 1.74
C ILE A 232 30.72 8.91 2.57
N ILE A 233 30.92 7.97 3.49
CA ILE A 233 32.13 7.87 4.31
C ILE A 233 33.35 7.64 3.42
N THR A 234 33.25 6.75 2.42
CA THR A 234 34.34 6.49 1.47
C THR A 234 34.75 7.77 0.74
N ALA A 235 33.78 8.57 0.28
CA ALA A 235 34.07 9.85 -0.37
C ALA A 235 34.71 10.87 0.58
N ILE A 236 34.30 10.92 1.85
CA ILE A 236 34.94 11.76 2.87
C ILE A 236 36.41 11.34 3.07
N VAL A 237 36.68 10.03 3.14
CA VAL A 237 38.05 9.50 3.27
C VAL A 237 38.89 9.86 2.04
N VAL A 238 38.36 9.73 0.81
CA VAL A 238 39.05 10.19 -0.41
C VAL A 238 39.31 11.70 -0.35
N GLY A 239 38.31 12.49 0.06
CA GLY A 239 38.43 13.94 0.18
C GLY A 239 39.52 14.37 1.17
N ALA A 240 39.74 13.58 2.23
CA ALA A 240 40.79 13.77 3.22
C ALA A 240 42.16 13.16 2.82
N GLY A 241 42.28 12.56 1.63
CA GLY A 241 43.51 11.93 1.15
C GLY A 241 43.83 10.57 1.78
N GLY A 242 42.83 9.90 2.38
CA GLY A 242 43.02 8.62 3.08
C GLY A 242 43.03 7.38 2.18
N LEU A 243 42.73 7.52 0.88
CA LEU A 243 42.81 6.46 -0.12
C LEU A 243 43.68 6.91 -1.30
N ASN A 244 44.27 5.95 -2.03
CA ASN A 244 45.02 6.16 -3.27
C ASN A 244 44.09 6.47 -4.47
N THR A 245 43.11 7.34 -4.26
CA THR A 245 42.15 7.82 -5.25
C THR A 245 42.22 9.35 -5.25
N PRO A 246 42.42 10.01 -6.41
CA PRO A 246 42.50 11.46 -6.44
C PRO A 246 41.16 12.10 -6.03
N ASN A 247 41.23 13.16 -5.23
CA ASN A 247 40.08 14.02 -4.94
C ASN A 247 39.88 15.01 -6.10
N VAL A 248 38.80 14.83 -6.85
CA VAL A 248 38.45 15.63 -8.04
C VAL A 248 37.34 16.64 -7.77
N LEU A 249 37.00 16.90 -6.50
CA LEU A 249 35.92 17.82 -6.13
C LEU A 249 36.14 19.22 -6.69
N SER A 250 37.35 19.76 -6.53
CA SER A 250 37.70 21.10 -6.98
C SER A 250 37.50 21.23 -8.48
N GLU A 251 37.99 20.27 -9.27
CA GLU A 251 37.86 20.21 -10.73
C GLU A 251 36.39 20.12 -11.18
N ASN A 252 35.62 19.24 -10.56
CA ASN A 252 34.21 19.01 -10.90
C ASN A 252 33.30 20.20 -10.54
N THR A 253 33.67 21.00 -9.53
CA THR A 253 32.81 22.06 -8.96
C THR A 253 33.37 23.47 -9.12
N ARG A 254 34.43 23.65 -9.93
CA ARG A 254 34.99 24.96 -10.30
C ARG A 254 33.88 25.94 -10.69
N ILE A 255 33.76 27.06 -9.98
CA ILE A 255 32.66 28.03 -10.16
C ILE A 255 32.64 28.59 -11.59
N ASP A 256 33.81 28.87 -12.16
CA ASP A 256 33.97 29.39 -13.53
C ASP A 256 33.55 28.39 -14.62
N LYS A 257 33.53 27.09 -14.30
CA LYS A 257 33.24 25.99 -15.24
C LYS A 257 32.01 25.16 -14.87
N ALA A 258 31.36 25.44 -13.74
CA ALA A 258 30.28 24.61 -13.20
C ALA A 258 29.11 24.44 -14.19
N PHE A 259 28.89 25.46 -15.03
CA PHE A 259 27.85 25.51 -16.07
C PHE A 259 28.37 25.34 -17.50
N GLU A 260 29.66 25.04 -17.66
CA GLU A 260 30.29 24.84 -18.97
C GLU A 260 29.75 23.57 -19.64
N GLY A 261 29.38 23.70 -20.92
CA GLY A 261 28.82 22.61 -21.73
C GLY A 261 27.38 22.22 -21.39
N ARG A 262 26.67 23.01 -20.56
CA ARG A 262 25.28 22.71 -20.19
C ARG A 262 24.37 22.60 -21.42
N SER A 263 23.40 21.69 -21.37
CA SER A 263 22.38 21.61 -22.42
C SER A 263 21.58 22.92 -22.51
N THR A 264 21.22 23.30 -23.74
CA THR A 264 20.30 24.42 -24.01
C THR A 264 18.88 23.95 -24.32
N ASP A 265 18.64 22.63 -24.37
CA ASP A 265 17.34 22.06 -24.69
C ASP A 265 16.54 21.72 -23.43
N LEU A 266 15.34 22.28 -23.30
CA LEU A 266 14.42 22.00 -22.19
C LEU A 266 14.02 20.52 -22.13
N ASN A 267 14.02 19.81 -23.26
CA ASN A 267 13.70 18.38 -23.31
C ASN A 267 14.73 17.55 -22.52
N ASP A 268 16.02 17.89 -22.60
CA ASP A 268 17.08 17.22 -21.83
C ASP A 268 16.85 17.38 -20.32
N TYR A 269 16.56 18.60 -19.86
CA TYR A 269 16.24 18.87 -18.45
C TYR A 269 15.00 18.12 -17.98
N SER A 270 13.98 17.98 -18.83
CA SER A 270 12.78 17.19 -18.54
C SER A 270 13.10 15.70 -18.36
N HIS A 271 13.98 15.13 -19.19
CA HIS A 271 14.41 13.74 -19.05
C HIS A 271 15.23 13.54 -17.77
N ALA A 272 16.14 14.45 -17.47
CA ALA A 272 16.88 14.46 -16.21
C ALA A 272 15.93 14.56 -15.00
N PHE A 273 14.93 15.42 -15.08
CA PHE A 273 13.96 15.59 -14.00
C PHE A 273 13.05 14.36 -13.82
N LEU A 274 12.66 13.67 -14.90
CA LEU A 274 11.94 12.40 -14.77
C LEU A 274 12.78 11.33 -14.07
N ALA A 275 14.10 11.28 -14.31
CA ALA A 275 15.00 10.39 -13.59
C ALA A 275 15.08 10.73 -12.09
N ILE A 276 14.99 12.01 -11.74
CA ILE A 276 14.92 12.49 -10.36
C ILE A 276 13.58 12.12 -9.70
N ILE A 277 12.45 12.32 -10.39
CA ILE A 277 11.12 11.89 -9.93
C ILE A 277 11.12 10.38 -9.64
N PHE A 278 11.69 9.57 -10.54
CA PHE A 278 11.85 8.14 -10.32
C PHE A 278 12.65 7.83 -9.06
N SER A 279 13.73 8.58 -8.81
CA SER A 279 14.61 8.35 -7.66
C SER A 279 13.96 8.70 -6.33
N PHE A 280 13.12 9.75 -6.28
CA PHE A 280 12.42 10.16 -5.06
C PHE A 280 11.09 9.44 -4.81
N SER A 281 10.64 8.57 -5.73
CA SER A 281 9.41 7.79 -5.55
C SER A 281 9.52 6.85 -4.34
N GLY A 282 8.61 7.02 -3.38
CA GLY A 282 8.56 6.22 -2.17
C GLY A 282 7.80 6.85 -1.00
N PHE A 283 7.64 8.18 -0.98
CA PHE A 283 6.85 8.87 0.04
C PHE A 283 5.35 8.55 -0.02
N GLU A 284 4.85 8.08 -1.16
CA GLU A 284 3.47 7.66 -1.35
C GLU A 284 3.15 6.32 -0.66
N GLN A 285 4.15 5.47 -0.41
CA GLN A 285 3.96 4.07 -0.02
C GLN A 285 3.14 3.85 1.26
N PRO A 286 3.30 4.63 2.34
CA PRO A 286 2.46 4.46 3.53
C PRO A 286 0.98 4.70 3.26
N ASN A 287 0.62 5.52 2.26
CA ASN A 287 -0.77 5.81 1.91
C ASN A 287 -1.49 4.60 1.29
N TYR A 288 -0.73 3.69 0.67
CA TYR A 288 -1.27 2.45 0.12
C TYR A 288 -1.69 1.45 1.19
N VAL A 289 -1.11 1.56 2.39
CA VAL A 289 -1.36 0.65 3.53
C VAL A 289 -1.79 1.41 4.79
N LEU A 290 -2.36 2.60 4.60
CA LEU A 290 -2.65 3.53 5.68
C LEU A 290 -3.61 2.96 6.74
N GLY A 291 -4.54 2.09 6.33
CA GLY A 291 -5.44 1.39 7.23
C GLY A 291 -4.78 0.28 8.06
N GLU A 292 -3.55 -0.14 7.72
CA GLU A 292 -2.75 -1.08 8.52
C GLU A 292 -1.85 -0.36 9.56
N ILE A 293 -1.78 0.98 9.55
CA ILE A 293 -0.95 1.76 10.47
C ILE A 293 -1.66 1.94 11.82
N SER A 294 -0.94 1.66 12.91
CA SER A 294 -1.44 1.92 14.26
C SER A 294 -1.44 3.42 14.56
N ARG A 295 -2.54 3.95 15.12
CA ARG A 295 -2.71 5.39 15.43
C ARG A 295 -2.24 6.29 14.26
N PRO A 296 -2.83 6.15 13.05
CA PRO A 296 -2.32 6.75 11.82
C PRO A 296 -2.20 8.27 11.91
N ARG A 297 -3.11 8.96 12.60
CA ARG A 297 -3.06 10.43 12.79
C ARG A 297 -1.79 10.93 13.47
N ARG A 298 -1.13 10.08 14.28
CA ARG A 298 0.11 10.41 14.98
C ARG A 298 1.33 9.80 14.31
N LYS A 299 1.27 8.51 13.95
CA LYS A 299 2.44 7.77 13.46
C LYS A 299 2.80 8.07 12.02
N TYR A 300 1.80 8.12 11.14
CA TYR A 300 2.01 8.34 9.71
C TYR A 300 2.72 9.67 9.39
N PRO A 301 2.30 10.84 9.89
CA PRO A 301 2.95 12.10 9.54
C PRO A 301 4.40 12.17 10.03
N VAL A 302 4.65 11.82 11.29
CA VAL A 302 6.00 11.87 11.87
C VAL A 302 6.94 10.90 11.17
N ALA A 303 6.54 9.63 11.00
CA ALA A 303 7.39 8.62 10.38
C ALA A 303 7.69 8.93 8.91
N SER A 304 6.72 9.48 8.17
CA SER A 304 6.93 9.85 6.76
C SER A 304 7.86 11.05 6.63
N ILE A 305 7.73 12.08 7.48
CA ILE A 305 8.63 13.24 7.50
C ILE A 305 10.06 12.81 7.82
N VAL A 306 10.25 11.99 8.85
CA VAL A 306 11.59 11.48 9.22
C VAL A 306 12.17 10.63 8.09
N GLY A 307 11.38 9.73 7.51
CA GLY A 307 11.80 8.89 6.38
C GLY A 307 12.26 9.74 5.19
N VAL A 308 11.43 10.66 4.72
CA VAL A 308 11.75 11.53 3.57
C VAL A 308 12.94 12.45 3.86
N THR A 309 13.02 13.04 5.05
CA THR A 309 14.15 13.90 5.43
C THR A 309 15.47 13.13 5.40
N THR A 310 15.47 11.90 5.92
CA THR A 310 16.63 11.01 5.84
C THR A 310 17.04 10.77 4.38
N MET A 311 16.08 10.53 3.48
CA MET A 311 16.38 10.30 2.06
C MET A 311 16.93 11.53 1.36
N VAL A 312 16.35 12.70 1.62
CA VAL A 312 16.81 13.98 1.06
C VAL A 312 18.27 14.23 1.42
N LEU A 313 18.64 14.06 2.70
CA LEU A 313 20.01 14.28 3.18
C LEU A 313 20.98 13.26 2.55
N LEU A 314 20.62 11.98 2.54
CA LEU A 314 21.46 10.94 1.95
C LEU A 314 21.64 11.15 0.45
N TYR A 315 20.61 11.55 -0.30
CA TYR A 315 20.69 11.72 -1.75
C TYR A 315 21.56 12.91 -2.14
N LEU A 316 21.45 14.01 -1.39
CA LEU A 316 22.34 15.16 -1.60
C LEU A 316 23.79 14.75 -1.33
N ALA A 317 24.06 14.08 -0.21
CA ALA A 317 25.39 13.60 0.15
C ALA A 317 25.95 12.58 -0.87
N MET A 318 25.13 11.67 -1.39
CA MET A 318 25.52 10.72 -2.45
C MET A 318 25.94 11.44 -3.74
N ASN A 319 25.16 12.43 -4.19
CA ASN A 319 25.51 13.19 -5.39
C ASN A 319 26.83 13.97 -5.20
N ILE A 320 27.03 14.58 -4.03
CA ILE A 320 28.31 15.23 -3.70
C ILE A 320 29.45 14.20 -3.68
N SER A 321 29.21 13.00 -3.13
CA SER A 321 30.21 11.92 -3.08
C SER A 321 30.73 11.53 -4.46
N TYR A 322 29.85 11.51 -5.47
CA TYR A 322 30.27 11.28 -6.85
C TYR A 322 31.12 12.42 -7.41
N MET A 323 30.83 13.67 -7.04
CA MET A 323 31.64 14.83 -7.45
C MET A 323 33.03 14.83 -6.80
N VAL A 324 33.20 14.20 -5.63
CA VAL A 324 34.50 14.06 -4.97
C VAL A 324 35.39 13.04 -5.68
N VAL A 325 34.81 11.95 -6.18
CA VAL A 325 35.56 10.76 -6.59
C VAL A 325 35.61 10.55 -8.10
N VAL A 326 34.54 10.84 -8.83
CA VAL A 326 34.40 10.47 -10.25
C VAL A 326 34.61 11.70 -11.13
N PRO A 327 35.62 11.73 -12.03
CA PRO A 327 35.82 12.84 -12.96
C PRO A 327 34.59 13.09 -13.85
N LYS A 328 34.28 14.36 -14.17
CA LYS A 328 33.11 14.75 -14.99
C LYS A 328 32.93 13.92 -16.26
N GLU A 329 34.01 13.69 -17.01
CA GLU A 329 33.95 12.94 -18.28
C GLU A 329 33.54 11.48 -18.08
N GLU A 330 34.03 10.84 -17.01
CA GLU A 330 33.62 9.48 -16.65
C GLU A 330 32.18 9.45 -16.13
N GLN A 331 31.69 10.53 -15.51
CA GLN A 331 30.28 10.63 -15.14
C GLN A 331 29.34 10.66 -16.34
N LEU A 332 29.84 11.03 -17.54
CA LEU A 332 29.05 11.02 -18.77
C LEU A 332 29.17 9.69 -19.52
N THR A 333 30.33 9.05 -19.46
CA THR A 333 30.71 7.98 -20.40
C THR A 333 30.83 6.58 -19.77
N ALA A 334 30.89 6.46 -18.43
CA ALA A 334 31.08 5.17 -17.75
C ALA A 334 29.97 4.15 -18.10
N PRO A 335 30.28 2.99 -18.70
CA PRO A 335 29.27 2.02 -19.12
C PRO A 335 28.40 1.46 -17.99
N GLY A 336 29.00 1.22 -16.81
CA GLY A 336 28.30 0.78 -15.59
C GLY A 336 27.63 1.91 -14.79
N GLY A 337 27.87 3.15 -15.22
CA GLY A 337 27.40 4.37 -14.62
C GLY A 337 28.21 4.90 -13.44
N VAL A 338 27.84 6.12 -13.02
CA VAL A 338 28.59 6.91 -12.03
C VAL A 338 28.80 6.14 -10.72
N ALA A 339 27.77 5.43 -10.26
CA ALA A 339 27.86 4.67 -9.02
C ALA A 339 28.77 3.44 -9.15
N GLU A 340 28.72 2.69 -10.26
CA GLU A 340 29.66 1.58 -10.47
C GLU A 340 31.09 2.09 -10.52
N ARG A 341 31.31 3.18 -11.27
CA ARG A 341 32.61 3.80 -11.42
C ARG A 341 33.18 4.31 -10.10
N PHE A 342 32.34 4.86 -9.22
CA PHE A 342 32.73 5.23 -7.87
C PHE A 342 33.38 4.05 -7.12
N PHE A 343 32.78 2.86 -7.19
CA PHE A 343 33.29 1.67 -6.50
C PHE A 343 34.57 1.15 -7.13
N GLU A 344 34.70 1.18 -8.46
CA GLU A 344 35.94 0.84 -9.16
C GLU A 344 37.10 1.73 -8.74
N LEU A 345 36.89 3.04 -8.67
CA LEU A 345 37.90 4.02 -8.30
C LEU A 345 38.24 4.02 -6.80
N THR A 346 37.43 3.41 -5.95
CA THR A 346 37.64 3.43 -4.49
C THR A 346 37.93 2.02 -3.96
N LEU A 347 36.91 1.22 -3.73
CA LEU A 347 37.05 -0.13 -3.19
C LEU A 347 37.79 -1.08 -4.14
N GLY A 348 37.76 -0.81 -5.45
CA GLY A 348 38.55 -1.52 -6.45
C GLY A 348 40.05 -1.23 -6.37
N ASN A 349 40.47 -0.12 -5.76
CA ASN A 349 41.88 0.24 -5.60
C ASN A 349 42.49 -0.28 -4.28
N LEU A 350 41.74 -1.03 -3.48
CA LEU A 350 42.22 -1.61 -2.21
C LEU A 350 43.14 -2.85 -2.40
N GLY A 351 43.67 -3.11 -3.60
CA GLY A 351 44.79 -4.05 -3.80
C GLY A 351 45.36 -4.06 -5.23
N THR A 352 45.98 -5.18 -5.67
CA THR A 352 46.73 -5.29 -6.95
C THR A 352 45.89 -5.05 -8.20
N SER A 353 46.52 -4.79 -9.35
CA SER A 353 45.92 -4.29 -10.61
C SER A 353 44.74 -5.11 -11.20
N GLU A 354 44.46 -6.32 -10.72
CA GLU A 354 43.25 -7.10 -11.06
C GLU A 354 41.98 -6.67 -10.28
N ASN A 355 42.09 -5.71 -9.35
CA ASN A 355 41.04 -5.41 -8.37
C ASN A 355 39.92 -4.47 -8.81
N GLN A 356 39.99 -3.86 -10.01
CA GLN A 356 38.86 -3.08 -10.54
C GLN A 356 37.59 -3.94 -10.70
N ILE A 357 37.76 -5.24 -11.00
CA ILE A 357 36.67 -6.21 -11.07
C ILE A 357 35.98 -6.37 -9.70
N VAL A 358 36.71 -6.24 -8.59
CA VAL A 358 36.18 -6.37 -7.23
C VAL A 358 35.24 -5.20 -6.91
N GLY A 359 35.64 -3.96 -7.23
CA GLY A 359 34.79 -2.78 -7.05
C GLY A 359 33.46 -2.92 -7.78
N LYS A 360 33.51 -3.28 -9.07
CA LYS A 360 32.33 -3.59 -9.88
C LYS A 360 31.45 -4.67 -9.26
N ARG A 361 32.02 -5.79 -8.81
CA ARG A 361 31.25 -6.89 -8.18
C ARG A 361 30.58 -6.47 -6.88
N ILE A 362 31.27 -5.71 -6.03
CA ILE A 362 30.70 -5.16 -4.79
C ILE A 362 29.51 -4.25 -5.10
N PHE A 363 29.68 -3.32 -6.05
CA PHE A 363 28.60 -2.44 -6.47
C PHE A 363 27.38 -3.23 -6.95
N ASN A 364 27.59 -4.22 -7.81
CA ASN A 364 26.51 -5.05 -8.34
C ASN A 364 25.83 -5.88 -7.24
N ALA A 365 26.57 -6.40 -6.27
CA ALA A 365 25.99 -7.08 -5.10
C ALA A 365 25.11 -6.14 -4.26
N PHE A 366 25.58 -4.93 -3.97
CA PHE A 366 24.82 -3.92 -3.23
C PHE A 366 23.58 -3.47 -4.00
N LEU A 367 23.69 -3.28 -5.31
CA LEU A 367 22.57 -2.89 -6.16
C LEU A 367 21.55 -4.04 -6.32
N ALA A 368 21.98 -5.30 -6.26
CA ALA A 368 21.09 -6.45 -6.19
C ALA A 368 20.29 -6.44 -4.88
N VAL A 369 20.95 -6.27 -3.72
CA VAL A 369 20.27 -6.10 -2.43
C VAL A 369 19.31 -4.91 -2.44
N SER A 370 19.72 -3.80 -3.05
CA SER A 370 18.88 -2.61 -3.20
C SER A 370 17.62 -2.92 -4.03
N SER A 371 17.80 -3.61 -5.16
CA SER A 371 16.71 -4.04 -6.04
C SER A 371 15.75 -4.97 -5.30
N LEU A 372 16.25 -5.96 -4.56
CA LEU A 372 15.45 -6.88 -3.75
C LEU A 372 14.58 -6.17 -2.72
N GLY A 373 15.15 -5.23 -1.97
CA GLY A 373 14.36 -4.47 -0.98
C GLY A 373 13.24 -3.68 -1.65
N ASN A 374 13.48 -3.16 -2.85
CA ASN A 374 12.46 -2.46 -3.63
C ASN A 374 11.34 -3.39 -4.12
N ILE A 375 11.69 -4.61 -4.54
CA ILE A 375 10.73 -5.66 -4.89
C ILE A 375 9.86 -5.98 -3.66
N ILE A 376 10.47 -6.28 -2.50
CA ILE A 376 9.76 -6.64 -1.27
C ILE A 376 8.73 -5.61 -0.83
N VAL A 377 9.10 -4.32 -0.80
CA VAL A 377 8.18 -3.25 -0.39
C VAL A 377 7.08 -3.03 -1.41
N MET A 378 7.41 -3.04 -2.71
CA MET A 378 6.44 -2.85 -3.78
C MET A 378 5.42 -4.00 -3.84
N THR A 379 5.85 -5.25 -3.61
CA THR A 379 4.93 -6.39 -3.50
C THR A 379 3.92 -6.17 -2.37
N TYR A 380 4.40 -5.73 -1.20
CA TYR A 380 3.55 -5.51 -0.03
C TYR A 380 2.48 -4.47 -0.31
N THR A 381 2.86 -3.27 -0.73
CA THR A 381 1.95 -2.12 -0.90
C THR A 381 1.07 -2.26 -2.13
N ALA A 382 1.61 -2.68 -3.27
CA ALA A 382 0.85 -2.78 -4.51
C ALA A 382 -0.23 -3.87 -4.47
N ALA A 383 -0.02 -4.94 -3.70
CA ALA A 383 -1.07 -5.93 -3.46
C ALA A 383 -2.28 -5.32 -2.75
N ARG A 384 -2.08 -4.37 -1.82
CA ARG A 384 -3.19 -3.68 -1.15
C ARG A 384 -3.89 -2.73 -2.10
N VAL A 385 -3.17 -1.96 -2.91
CA VAL A 385 -3.80 -1.09 -3.91
C VAL A 385 -4.61 -1.92 -4.91
N LYS A 386 -4.08 -3.05 -5.39
CA LYS A 386 -4.80 -3.97 -6.28
C LYS A 386 -6.04 -4.58 -5.62
N GLN A 387 -5.96 -4.89 -4.33
CA GLN A 387 -7.12 -5.32 -3.54
C GLN A 387 -8.19 -4.22 -3.46
N GLU A 388 -7.79 -2.97 -3.18
CA GLU A 388 -8.72 -1.83 -3.12
C GLU A 388 -9.36 -1.55 -4.49
N ILE A 389 -8.59 -1.64 -5.58
CA ILE A 389 -9.13 -1.54 -6.95
C ILE A 389 -10.18 -2.65 -7.20
N ALA A 390 -9.91 -3.88 -6.75
CA ALA A 390 -10.86 -4.98 -6.89
C ALA A 390 -12.17 -4.74 -6.11
N LYS A 391 -12.12 -4.05 -4.96
CA LYS A 391 -13.32 -3.66 -4.19
C LYS A 391 -14.21 -2.64 -4.93
N GLU A 392 -13.70 -1.99 -5.97
CA GLU A 392 -14.53 -1.13 -6.84
C GLU A 392 -15.34 -1.94 -7.85
N GLY A 393 -15.09 -3.25 -7.97
CA GLY A 393 -15.89 -4.13 -8.82
C GLY A 393 -15.63 -3.98 -10.32
N ILE A 394 -14.57 -3.28 -10.70
CA ILE A 394 -14.21 -3.02 -12.11
C ILE A 394 -13.47 -4.18 -12.78
N LEU A 395 -13.01 -5.17 -12.01
CA LEU A 395 -12.27 -6.33 -12.50
C LEU A 395 -13.20 -7.53 -12.71
N PRO A 396 -12.86 -8.46 -13.64
CA PRO A 396 -13.50 -9.77 -13.65
C PRO A 396 -13.20 -10.51 -12.33
N TYR A 397 -14.17 -11.27 -11.84
CA TYR A 397 -14.09 -11.97 -10.55
C TYR A 397 -13.60 -11.08 -9.39
N PRO A 398 -14.19 -9.89 -9.19
CA PRO A 398 -13.64 -8.89 -8.28
C PRO A 398 -13.62 -9.39 -6.84
N ALA A 399 -14.57 -10.25 -6.45
CA ALA A 399 -14.60 -10.88 -5.15
C ALA A 399 -13.36 -11.73 -4.85
N PHE A 400 -12.78 -12.43 -5.84
CA PHE A 400 -11.57 -13.25 -5.64
C PHE A 400 -10.36 -12.36 -5.34
N PHE A 401 -10.15 -11.32 -6.14
CA PHE A 401 -9.03 -10.39 -5.99
C PHE A 401 -9.18 -9.50 -4.76
N ALA A 402 -10.42 -9.15 -4.41
CA ALA A 402 -10.72 -8.35 -3.25
C ALA A 402 -10.52 -9.16 -1.96
N GLN A 403 -10.84 -10.46 -1.88
CA GLN A 403 -10.81 -11.21 -0.61
C GLN A 403 -9.44 -11.30 0.08
N SER A 404 -9.47 -11.29 1.42
CA SER A 404 -8.33 -11.67 2.26
C SER A 404 -8.46 -13.14 2.70
N THR A 405 -7.46 -13.95 2.36
CA THR A 405 -7.44 -15.39 2.59
C THR A 405 -6.34 -15.76 3.59
N ASP A 406 -6.56 -16.81 4.38
CA ASP A 406 -5.56 -17.33 5.31
C ASP A 406 -4.75 -18.46 4.65
N LEU A 407 -3.63 -18.09 4.02
CA LEU A 407 -2.58 -19.01 3.55
C LEU A 407 -1.36 -19.00 4.49
N SER A 408 -1.54 -18.50 5.72
CA SER A 408 -0.42 -18.18 6.60
C SER A 408 0.35 -19.41 7.10
N VAL A 409 1.62 -19.22 7.47
CA VAL A 409 2.40 -20.23 8.22
C VAL A 409 1.62 -20.70 9.45
N GLY A 410 0.90 -19.80 10.14
CA GLY A 410 0.07 -20.16 11.28
C GLY A 410 -1.02 -21.19 10.95
N ARG A 411 -1.62 -21.15 9.75
CA ARG A 411 -2.57 -22.18 9.32
C ARG A 411 -1.90 -23.54 9.16
N PHE A 412 -0.71 -23.57 8.55
CA PHE A 412 0.08 -24.79 8.40
C PHE A 412 0.53 -25.35 9.75
N LEU A 413 1.05 -24.50 10.65
CA LEU A 413 1.46 -24.91 12.00
C LEU A 413 0.27 -25.46 12.82
N ARG A 414 -0.94 -24.89 12.69
CA ARG A 414 -2.13 -25.49 13.33
C ARG A 414 -2.46 -26.86 12.79
N TRP A 415 -2.30 -27.07 11.48
CA TRP A 415 -2.53 -28.37 10.88
C TRP A 415 -1.52 -29.40 11.41
N ILE A 416 -0.25 -29.03 11.55
CA ILE A 416 0.78 -29.87 12.20
C ILE A 416 0.40 -30.16 13.66
N GLN A 417 0.04 -29.12 14.43
CA GLN A 417 -0.35 -29.25 15.84
C GLN A 417 -1.57 -30.17 15.99
N LYS A 418 -2.57 -30.07 15.10
CA LYS A 418 -3.75 -30.95 15.09
C LYS A 418 -3.40 -32.41 14.79
N LYS A 419 -2.30 -32.68 14.08
CA LYS A 419 -1.78 -34.04 13.86
C LYS A 419 -1.00 -34.59 15.07
N GLY A 420 -0.90 -33.83 16.16
CA GLY A 420 -0.20 -34.22 17.38
C GLY A 420 1.32 -34.04 17.32
N TRP A 421 1.85 -33.43 16.26
CA TRP A 421 3.28 -33.26 16.07
C TRP A 421 3.78 -31.99 16.77
N PHE A 422 4.89 -32.11 17.50
CA PHE A 422 5.62 -30.98 18.11
C PHE A 422 4.76 -30.10 19.05
N ASN A 423 3.76 -30.64 19.73
CA ASN A 423 2.82 -29.87 20.55
C ASN A 423 3.49 -28.97 21.60
N THR A 424 4.54 -29.45 22.27
CA THR A 424 5.31 -28.66 23.26
C THR A 424 6.13 -27.53 22.61
N LEU A 425 6.60 -27.73 21.39
CA LEU A 425 7.35 -26.72 20.65
C LEU A 425 6.40 -25.67 20.03
N LEU A 426 5.26 -26.10 19.50
CA LEU A 426 4.23 -25.25 18.91
C LEU A 426 3.38 -24.53 19.97
N SER A 427 3.43 -24.93 21.25
CA SER A 427 2.87 -24.14 22.35
C SER A 427 3.80 -23.01 22.80
N SER A 428 5.07 -23.00 22.34
CA SER A 428 5.99 -21.91 22.64
C SER A 428 5.52 -20.59 22.03
N ARG A 429 5.81 -19.47 22.72
CA ARG A 429 5.42 -18.11 22.29
C ARG A 429 5.85 -17.80 20.85
N TRP A 430 7.01 -18.28 20.43
CA TRP A 430 7.63 -18.00 19.13
C TRP A 430 7.03 -18.81 17.98
N LEU A 431 6.57 -20.04 18.23
CA LEU A 431 6.04 -20.95 17.22
C LEU A 431 4.53 -21.19 17.34
N SER A 432 3.88 -20.51 18.29
CA SER A 432 2.42 -20.55 18.46
C SER A 432 1.71 -20.24 17.14
N PRO A 433 0.84 -21.13 16.64
CA PRO A 433 0.17 -20.92 15.37
C PRO A 433 -0.74 -19.68 15.34
N ASP A 434 -1.24 -19.24 16.50
CA ASP A 434 -1.98 -17.99 16.66
C ASP A 434 -1.13 -16.74 16.39
N SER A 435 0.16 -16.77 16.73
CA SER A 435 1.07 -15.64 16.51
C SER A 435 1.44 -15.44 15.04
N HIS A 436 1.18 -16.44 14.20
CA HIS A 436 1.51 -16.46 12.77
C HIS A 436 0.29 -16.58 11.86
N ARG A 437 -0.93 -16.50 12.41
CA ARG A 437 -2.17 -16.55 11.62
C ARG A 437 -2.67 -15.17 11.28
N GLU A 438 -2.44 -14.77 10.03
CA GLU A 438 -2.91 -13.50 9.48
C GLU A 438 -3.54 -13.73 8.10
N LYS A 439 -4.60 -12.99 7.80
CA LYS A 439 -5.18 -13.00 6.46
C LYS A 439 -4.39 -12.07 5.55
N THR A 440 -4.08 -12.53 4.36
CA THR A 440 -3.32 -11.79 3.35
C THR A 440 -4.13 -11.68 2.06
N PRO A 441 -3.90 -10.64 1.23
CA PRO A 441 -4.64 -10.44 -0.01
C PRO A 441 -4.11 -11.37 -1.11
N VAL A 442 -4.27 -12.69 -0.96
CA VAL A 442 -3.68 -13.71 -1.84
C VAL A 442 -4.12 -13.51 -3.29
N GLY A 443 -5.39 -13.22 -3.54
CA GLY A 443 -5.89 -12.94 -4.89
C GLY A 443 -5.17 -11.74 -5.53
N ALA A 444 -5.02 -10.63 -4.80
CA ALA A 444 -4.30 -9.46 -5.30
C ALA A 444 -2.78 -9.70 -5.47
N LEU A 445 -2.17 -10.57 -4.65
CA LEU A 445 -0.78 -11.01 -4.85
C LEU A 445 -0.61 -11.84 -6.12
N ILE A 446 -1.57 -12.72 -6.42
CA ILE A 446 -1.60 -13.47 -7.69
C ILE A 446 -1.71 -12.50 -8.87
N LEU A 447 -2.64 -11.54 -8.79
CA LEU A 447 -2.77 -10.50 -9.82
C LEU A 447 -1.47 -9.70 -9.98
N HIS A 448 -0.84 -9.33 -8.87
CA HIS A 448 0.43 -8.61 -8.89
C HIS A 448 1.55 -9.42 -9.57
N CYS A 449 1.69 -10.70 -9.21
CA CYS A 449 2.67 -11.61 -9.79
C CYS A 449 2.43 -11.81 -11.29
N ALA A 450 1.17 -12.06 -11.69
CA ALA A 450 0.80 -12.29 -13.08
C ALA A 450 1.12 -11.05 -13.95
N CYS A 451 0.70 -9.85 -13.54
CA CYS A 451 1.01 -8.62 -14.27
C CYS A 451 2.52 -8.36 -14.34
N CYS A 452 3.27 -8.69 -13.28
CA CYS A 452 4.73 -8.58 -13.28
C CYS A 452 5.36 -9.52 -14.32
N MET A 453 4.92 -10.78 -14.38
CA MET A 453 5.40 -11.75 -15.36
C MET A 453 5.08 -11.32 -16.80
N VAL A 454 3.85 -10.83 -17.04
CA VAL A 454 3.44 -10.32 -18.35
C VAL A 454 4.39 -9.21 -18.82
N LEU A 455 4.78 -8.26 -17.97
CA LEU A 455 5.72 -7.21 -18.37
C LEU A 455 7.15 -7.70 -18.60
N ILE A 456 7.63 -8.65 -17.80
CA ILE A 456 8.95 -9.26 -17.99
C ILE A 456 9.01 -9.97 -19.35
N LEU A 457 7.93 -10.66 -19.74
CA LEU A 457 7.83 -11.39 -21.00
C LEU A 457 7.52 -10.47 -22.19
N ALA A 458 6.70 -9.43 -22.00
CA ALA A 458 6.37 -8.45 -23.06
C ALA A 458 7.61 -7.70 -23.56
N THR A 459 8.65 -7.58 -22.72
CA THR A 459 9.92 -6.94 -23.05
C THR A 459 11.00 -7.95 -23.46
N TRP A 460 10.64 -9.18 -23.84
CA TRP A 460 11.59 -10.25 -24.19
C TRP A 460 12.52 -9.89 -25.35
N ARG A 461 12.02 -9.20 -26.38
CA ARG A 461 12.81 -8.82 -27.56
C ARG A 461 13.83 -7.70 -27.31
N LEU A 462 13.80 -7.11 -26.11
CA LEU A 462 14.73 -6.06 -25.70
C LEU A 462 15.85 -6.67 -24.86
N THR A 463 17.01 -6.03 -24.87
CA THR A 463 18.05 -6.36 -23.90
C THR A 463 17.52 -6.13 -22.48
N PRO A 464 18.03 -6.86 -21.46
CA PRO A 464 17.58 -6.66 -20.09
C PRO A 464 17.73 -5.21 -19.58
N ALA A 465 18.80 -4.51 -19.97
CA ALA A 465 19.04 -3.12 -19.59
C ALA A 465 18.02 -2.16 -20.21
N GLU A 466 17.70 -2.34 -21.50
CA GLU A 466 16.64 -1.59 -22.19
C GLU A 466 15.27 -1.86 -21.57
N ALA A 467 14.96 -3.14 -21.29
CA ALA A 467 13.71 -3.52 -20.66
C ALA A 467 13.53 -2.88 -19.28
N TYR A 468 14.56 -2.91 -18.43
CA TYR A 468 14.56 -2.19 -17.15
C TYR A 468 14.28 -0.70 -17.33
N THR A 469 14.98 -0.07 -18.27
CA THR A 469 14.91 1.36 -18.55
C THR A 469 13.52 1.76 -19.05
N ILE A 470 12.94 1.03 -20.01
CA ILE A 470 11.60 1.28 -20.51
C ILE A 470 10.54 1.09 -19.41
N LEU A 471 10.59 -0.03 -18.68
CA LEU A 471 9.58 -0.35 -17.67
C LEU A 471 9.54 0.67 -16.53
N THR A 472 10.72 1.06 -16.03
CA THR A 472 10.82 2.07 -14.96
C THR A 472 10.37 3.45 -15.45
N SER A 473 10.66 3.78 -16.70
CA SER A 473 10.36 5.09 -17.26
C SER A 473 8.89 5.26 -17.64
N ILE A 474 8.26 4.23 -18.22
CA ILE A 474 6.81 4.23 -18.46
C ILE A 474 6.03 4.28 -17.14
N SER A 475 6.45 3.49 -16.14
CA SER A 475 5.83 3.53 -14.81
C SER A 475 5.97 4.93 -14.19
N SER A 476 7.16 5.54 -14.26
CA SER A 476 7.38 6.90 -13.77
C SER A 476 6.57 7.95 -14.53
N TYR A 477 6.46 7.83 -15.86
CA TYR A 477 5.68 8.75 -16.68
C TYR A 477 4.19 8.69 -16.34
N VAL A 478 3.61 7.49 -16.23
CA VAL A 478 2.16 7.30 -16.02
C VAL A 478 1.76 7.42 -14.55
N ILE A 479 2.41 6.67 -13.66
CA ILE A 479 2.03 6.58 -12.24
C ILE A 479 2.51 7.80 -11.47
N ASN A 480 3.75 8.25 -11.69
CA ASN A 480 4.27 9.40 -10.93
C ASN A 480 3.90 10.71 -11.65
N GLY A 481 4.27 10.86 -12.92
CA GLY A 481 4.03 12.07 -13.70
C GLY A 481 2.54 12.34 -13.95
N ALA A 482 1.88 11.52 -14.75
CA ALA A 482 0.50 11.80 -15.17
C ALA A 482 -0.48 11.74 -13.98
N ILE A 483 -0.52 10.63 -13.23
CA ILE A 483 -1.40 10.51 -12.05
C ILE A 483 -1.02 11.53 -10.96
N GLY A 484 0.27 11.72 -10.66
CA GLY A 484 0.72 12.70 -9.65
C GLY A 484 0.32 14.14 -9.99
N THR A 485 0.28 14.50 -11.28
CA THR A 485 -0.28 15.78 -11.74
C THR A 485 -1.73 15.96 -11.28
N PHE A 486 -2.57 14.94 -11.48
CA PHE A 486 -3.97 14.97 -11.06
C PHE A 486 -4.14 14.94 -9.55
N ILE A 487 -3.24 14.27 -8.81
CA ILE A 487 -3.24 14.29 -7.34
C ILE A 487 -2.98 15.71 -6.82
N GLY A 488 -1.93 16.39 -7.31
CA GLY A 488 -1.62 17.77 -6.93
C GLY A 488 -2.73 18.75 -7.33
N LEU A 489 -3.24 18.62 -8.58
CA LEU A 489 -4.34 19.44 -9.06
C LEU A 489 -5.61 19.23 -8.21
N GLY A 490 -5.80 18.04 -7.66
CA GLY A 490 -6.92 17.76 -6.78
C GLY A 490 -6.90 18.57 -5.48
N ILE A 491 -5.73 18.80 -4.86
CA ILE A 491 -5.64 19.70 -3.70
C ILE A 491 -5.98 21.12 -4.09
N LEU A 492 -5.49 21.60 -5.24
CA LEU A 492 -5.83 22.93 -5.76
C LEU A 492 -7.34 23.06 -5.98
N ILE A 493 -7.98 22.05 -6.58
CA ILE A 493 -9.44 22.00 -6.74
C ILE A 493 -10.13 22.05 -5.38
N LEU A 494 -9.70 21.26 -4.39
CA LEU A 494 -10.30 21.27 -3.06
C LEU A 494 -10.14 22.62 -2.36
N ARG A 495 -8.98 23.26 -2.48
CA ARG A 495 -8.68 24.57 -1.87
C ARG A 495 -9.48 25.71 -2.50
N PHE A 496 -9.64 25.72 -3.82
CA PHE A 496 -10.32 26.82 -4.54
C PHE A 496 -11.81 26.60 -4.78
N ARG A 497 -12.25 25.36 -5.02
CA ARG A 497 -13.68 25.02 -5.28
C ARG A 497 -14.38 24.38 -4.08
N GLY A 498 -13.64 24.02 -3.04
CA GLY A 498 -14.17 23.33 -1.87
C GLY A 498 -14.31 21.81 -2.05
N PRO A 499 -14.60 21.08 -0.96
CA PRO A 499 -14.84 19.64 -1.00
C PRO A 499 -16.01 19.32 -1.93
N PRO A 500 -16.12 18.11 -2.50
CA PRO A 500 -17.31 17.72 -3.24
C PRO A 500 -18.44 17.32 -2.27
N SER A 501 -19.69 17.65 -2.59
CA SER A 501 -20.82 17.48 -1.66
C SER A 501 -21.03 16.00 -1.29
N THR A 502 -20.97 15.69 0.00
CA THR A 502 -21.23 14.35 0.57
C THR A 502 -22.74 14.07 0.51
N PRO A 503 -23.19 12.99 -0.15
CA PRO A 503 -24.58 12.60 -0.06
C PRO A 503 -24.84 11.98 1.33
N ALA A 504 -25.39 12.76 2.27
CA ALA A 504 -25.93 12.21 3.50
C ALA A 504 -27.12 11.29 3.18
N PRO A 505 -27.26 10.13 3.85
CA PRO A 505 -28.52 9.38 3.86
C PRO A 505 -29.67 10.30 4.29
N GLN A 506 -30.81 10.28 3.60
CA GLN A 506 -31.94 11.16 3.92
C GLN A 506 -32.46 10.98 5.36
N ALA A 507 -32.32 9.77 5.93
CA ALA A 507 -32.73 9.45 7.30
C ALA A 507 -31.86 10.09 8.39
N GLU A 508 -30.68 10.62 8.05
CA GLU A 508 -29.73 11.22 9.00
C GLU A 508 -29.52 12.72 8.75
N LYS A 509 -30.36 13.37 7.92
CA LYS A 509 -30.28 14.82 7.79
C LYS A 509 -30.75 15.46 9.11
N PRO A 510 -29.87 16.21 9.82
CA PRO A 510 -30.33 17.00 10.95
C PRO A 510 -31.38 18.02 10.47
N LEU A 511 -32.37 18.33 11.31
CA LEU A 511 -33.42 19.32 11.04
C LEU A 511 -32.85 20.70 10.66
N GLU A 512 -31.62 21.01 11.10
CA GLU A 512 -30.86 22.21 10.73
C GLU A 512 -29.57 21.82 10.00
N GLN A 513 -29.58 21.86 8.66
CA GLN A 513 -28.33 21.84 7.90
C GLN A 513 -27.73 23.25 7.85
N PRO A 514 -26.44 23.45 8.18
CA PRO A 514 -25.79 24.72 7.91
C PRO A 514 -25.88 25.02 6.40
N THR A 515 -26.43 26.18 6.07
CA THR A 515 -26.75 26.61 4.69
C THR A 515 -25.52 26.76 3.78
N THR A 516 -24.32 26.78 4.37
CA THR A 516 -23.04 26.93 3.65
C THR A 516 -22.20 25.66 3.68
N LYS A 517 -21.84 25.17 2.50
CA LYS A 517 -20.90 24.06 2.32
C LYS A 517 -19.55 24.37 3.01
N PRO A 518 -18.99 23.48 3.84
CA PRO A 518 -17.75 23.76 4.55
C PRO A 518 -16.58 23.91 3.56
N SER A 519 -15.75 24.95 3.75
CA SER A 519 -14.52 25.11 2.97
C SER A 519 -13.50 24.03 3.33
N TRP A 520 -12.62 23.68 2.38
CA TRP A 520 -11.56 22.70 2.63
C TRP A 520 -10.63 23.12 3.77
N LYS A 521 -10.36 24.44 3.90
CA LYS A 521 -9.62 25.03 5.04
C LYS A 521 -10.26 24.66 6.39
N ARG A 522 -11.58 24.76 6.53
CA ARG A 522 -12.28 24.40 7.76
C ARG A 522 -12.20 22.89 8.00
N MET A 523 -12.34 22.10 6.94
CA MET A 523 -12.32 20.65 6.99
C MET A 523 -10.96 20.03 7.36
N THR A 524 -9.84 20.63 6.94
CA THR A 524 -8.49 20.15 7.31
C THR A 524 -8.05 20.60 8.71
N GLY A 525 -8.82 21.49 9.34
CA GLY A 525 -8.49 22.05 10.64
C GLY A 525 -7.20 22.88 10.65
N ARG A 526 -6.65 23.12 11.85
CA ARG A 526 -5.42 23.89 12.06
C ARG A 526 -4.13 23.14 11.70
N HIS A 527 -4.22 21.84 11.40
CA HIS A 527 -3.04 21.00 11.15
C HIS A 527 -2.35 21.27 9.80
N PHE A 528 -3.06 21.87 8.83
CA PHE A 528 -2.51 22.19 7.52
C PHE A 528 -2.65 23.68 7.21
N ASN A 529 -1.52 24.34 6.98
CA ASN A 529 -1.50 25.75 6.55
C ASN A 529 -2.02 25.84 5.10
N PRO A 530 -3.08 26.62 4.82
CA PRO A 530 -3.66 26.71 3.47
C PRO A 530 -2.72 27.28 2.41
N VAL A 531 -1.87 28.24 2.75
CA VAL A 531 -0.93 28.85 1.80
C VAL A 531 0.14 27.84 1.42
N LEU A 532 0.74 27.19 2.42
CA LEU A 532 1.71 26.13 2.19
C LEU A 532 1.12 24.98 1.37
N SER A 533 -0.12 24.59 1.67
CA SER A 533 -0.85 23.57 0.91
C SER A 533 -0.98 23.92 -0.57
N VAL A 534 -1.36 25.17 -0.90
CA VAL A 534 -1.46 25.64 -2.28
C VAL A 534 -0.08 25.65 -2.95
N VAL A 535 0.95 26.19 -2.29
CA VAL A 535 2.32 26.25 -2.83
C VAL A 535 2.85 24.85 -3.12
N CYS A 536 2.78 23.93 -2.17
CA CYS A 536 3.23 22.55 -2.34
C CYS A 536 2.42 21.84 -3.44
N ALA A 537 1.10 22.01 -3.48
CA ALA A 537 0.28 21.42 -4.53
C ALA A 537 0.65 21.95 -5.92
N SER A 538 0.88 23.26 -6.07
CA SER A 538 1.33 23.88 -7.32
C SER A 538 2.69 23.36 -7.77
N LEU A 539 3.69 23.33 -6.86
CA LEU A 539 5.03 22.82 -7.17
C LEU A 539 4.99 21.33 -7.56
N TYR A 540 4.21 20.53 -6.84
CA TYR A 540 4.04 19.11 -7.15
C TYR A 540 3.32 18.87 -8.48
N THR A 541 2.28 19.65 -8.79
CA THR A 541 1.58 19.59 -10.08
C THR A 541 2.49 19.98 -11.24
N VAL A 542 3.21 21.11 -11.13
CA VAL A 542 4.09 21.59 -12.20
C VAL A 542 5.26 20.62 -12.41
N GLY A 543 5.89 20.14 -11.33
CA GLY A 543 6.98 19.19 -11.42
C GLY A 543 6.59 17.88 -12.11
N ASN A 544 5.38 17.38 -11.85
CA ASN A 544 4.86 16.19 -12.51
C ASN A 544 4.39 16.44 -13.95
N LEU A 545 3.73 17.57 -14.20
CA LEU A 545 3.20 17.90 -15.52
C LEU A 545 4.31 18.16 -16.54
N TRP A 546 5.42 18.75 -16.09
CA TRP A 546 6.51 19.16 -16.98
C TRP A 546 7.01 17.98 -17.84
N PRO A 547 7.55 16.87 -17.28
CA PRO A 547 8.00 15.74 -18.10
C PRO A 547 6.89 15.07 -18.92
N VAL A 548 5.64 15.12 -18.47
CA VAL A 548 4.50 14.56 -19.21
C VAL A 548 4.30 15.30 -20.53
N VAL A 549 4.44 16.63 -20.52
CA VAL A 549 4.25 17.48 -21.70
C VAL A 549 5.51 17.50 -22.58
N THR A 550 6.69 17.76 -22.01
CA THR A 550 7.89 18.05 -22.80
C THR A 550 8.50 16.84 -23.48
N GLN A 551 8.18 15.61 -23.04
CA GLN A 551 8.63 14.41 -23.75
C GLN A 551 7.93 14.16 -25.09
N TRP A 552 6.82 14.85 -25.36
CA TRP A 552 6.21 14.89 -26.70
C TRP A 552 6.93 15.86 -27.65
N VAL A 553 7.73 16.78 -27.11
CA VAL A 553 8.44 17.78 -27.91
C VAL A 553 9.74 17.16 -28.40
N PRO A 554 9.97 17.05 -29.72
CA PRO A 554 11.23 16.57 -30.27
C PRO A 554 12.39 17.43 -29.82
N LYS A 555 13.55 16.82 -29.60
CA LYS A 555 14.79 17.54 -29.30
C LYS A 555 15.12 18.48 -30.47
N ARG A 556 15.45 19.73 -30.16
CA ARG A 556 15.89 20.69 -31.17
C ARG A 556 17.30 20.30 -31.62
N ALA A 557 17.56 20.31 -32.93
CA ALA A 557 18.91 20.07 -33.43
C ALA A 557 19.87 21.08 -32.80
N ASP A 558 21.00 20.60 -32.27
CA ASP A 558 22.04 21.44 -31.73
C ASP A 558 22.99 21.84 -32.87
N PRO A 559 22.97 23.11 -33.33
CA PRO A 559 23.82 23.54 -34.43
C PRO A 559 25.32 23.47 -34.10
N SER A 560 25.70 23.32 -32.82
CA SER A 560 27.10 23.26 -32.37
C SER A 560 27.73 21.88 -32.48
N THR A 561 26.95 20.80 -32.57
CA THR A 561 27.48 19.42 -32.69
C THR A 561 27.65 18.95 -34.12
N GLY A 562 27.21 19.74 -35.11
CA GLY A 562 27.23 19.33 -36.53
C GLY A 562 26.27 18.17 -36.83
N ASP A 563 25.44 17.76 -35.87
CA ASP A 563 24.45 16.72 -36.05
C ASP A 563 23.39 17.21 -37.04
N SER A 564 23.25 16.51 -38.16
CA SER A 564 22.05 16.62 -39.00
C SER A 564 20.82 16.34 -38.12
N PRO A 565 19.64 16.92 -38.38
CA PRO A 565 18.41 16.55 -37.70
C PRO A 565 18.04 15.11 -38.08
N THR A 566 18.75 14.12 -37.53
CA THR A 566 18.50 12.71 -37.81
C THR A 566 17.27 12.28 -37.02
N PRO A 567 16.29 11.61 -37.64
CA PRO A 567 15.03 11.23 -36.98
C PRO A 567 15.15 10.11 -35.94
N GLU A 568 16.37 9.66 -35.59
CA GLU A 568 16.62 8.51 -34.73
C GLU A 568 16.98 8.93 -33.30
N TYR A 569 16.00 9.56 -32.66
CA TYR A 569 16.08 10.04 -31.28
C TYR A 569 16.05 8.90 -30.27
N THR A 570 17.21 8.41 -29.88
CA THR A 570 17.37 7.27 -28.99
C THR A 570 17.41 7.71 -27.51
N TYR A 571 16.30 7.50 -26.78
CA TYR A 571 16.24 7.30 -25.33
C TYR A 571 17.31 6.30 -24.94
N THR A 572 18.17 6.64 -23.97
CA THR A 572 19.28 5.82 -23.45
C THR A 572 19.10 4.32 -23.75
N ALA A 573 19.91 3.80 -24.68
CA ALA A 573 19.81 2.47 -25.29
C ALA A 573 18.63 2.24 -26.26
N GLY A 574 18.81 2.58 -27.55
CA GLY A 574 17.98 2.15 -28.69
C GLY A 574 16.51 2.61 -28.82
N VAL A 575 15.90 3.25 -27.81
CA VAL A 575 14.43 3.43 -27.77
C VAL A 575 14.01 4.83 -28.22
N LYS A 576 13.01 4.99 -29.10
CA LYS A 576 12.65 6.34 -29.57
C LYS A 576 12.02 7.23 -28.48
N SER A 577 12.31 8.53 -28.45
CA SER A 577 11.82 9.47 -27.42
C SER A 577 10.29 9.47 -27.23
N PHE A 578 9.52 9.29 -28.32
CA PHE A 578 8.06 9.23 -28.27
C PHE A 578 7.49 7.91 -27.74
N VAL A 579 8.30 6.85 -27.59
CA VAL A 579 7.82 5.51 -27.20
C VAL A 579 7.20 5.51 -25.81
N ILE A 580 7.87 6.17 -24.85
CA ILE A 580 7.38 6.24 -23.46
C ILE A 580 6.05 7.01 -23.38
N PRO A 581 5.93 8.24 -23.93
CA PRO A 581 4.64 8.92 -23.99
C PRO A 581 3.58 8.11 -24.72
N THR A 582 3.89 7.52 -25.87
CA THR A 582 2.91 6.76 -26.68
C THR A 582 2.35 5.57 -25.90
N ILE A 583 3.21 4.76 -25.28
CA ILE A 583 2.75 3.63 -24.45
C ILE A 583 2.02 4.15 -23.21
N GLY A 584 2.51 5.22 -22.58
CA GLY A 584 1.90 5.79 -21.38
C GLY A 584 0.47 6.28 -21.61
N TRP A 585 0.25 7.05 -22.68
CA TRP A 585 -1.09 7.50 -23.08
C TRP A 585 -1.95 6.34 -23.61
N GLY A 586 -1.35 5.31 -24.20
CA GLY A 586 -2.04 4.06 -24.53
C GLY A 586 -2.60 3.35 -23.29
N VAL A 587 -1.84 3.29 -22.18
CA VAL A 587 -2.28 2.70 -20.91
C VAL A 587 -3.39 3.55 -20.26
N ILE A 588 -3.27 4.89 -20.28
CA ILE A 588 -4.34 5.79 -19.81
C ILE A 588 -5.60 5.60 -20.66
N GLY A 589 -5.45 5.56 -21.98
CA GLY A 589 -6.51 5.31 -22.95
C GLY A 589 -7.20 3.98 -22.73
N LEU A 590 -6.45 2.92 -22.37
CA LEU A 590 -7.02 1.63 -22.01
C LEU A 590 -7.93 1.73 -20.78
N GLY A 591 -7.58 2.55 -19.78
CA GLY A 591 -8.45 2.82 -18.63
C GLY A 591 -9.75 3.53 -19.02
N VAL A 592 -9.70 4.46 -19.99
CA VAL A 592 -10.90 5.10 -20.56
C VAL A 592 -11.74 4.09 -21.33
N ALA A 593 -11.12 3.30 -22.20
CA ALA A 593 -11.79 2.25 -22.96
C ALA A 593 -12.43 1.20 -22.03
N TRP A 594 -11.77 0.86 -20.93
CA TRP A 594 -12.30 -0.04 -19.90
C TRP A 594 -13.57 0.52 -19.25
N PHE A 595 -13.59 1.82 -18.94
CA PHE A 595 -14.79 2.48 -18.43
C PHE A 595 -15.94 2.47 -19.45
N LEU A 596 -15.67 2.78 -20.71
CA LEU A 596 -16.68 2.74 -21.77
C LEU A 596 -17.22 1.32 -22.00
N GLY A 597 -16.34 0.31 -21.99
CA GLY A 597 -16.72 -1.09 -22.05
C GLY A 597 -17.59 -1.51 -20.84
N PHE A 598 -17.23 -1.06 -19.64
CA PHE A 598 -18.07 -1.27 -18.45
C PHE A 598 -19.46 -0.64 -18.62
N LEU A 599 -19.56 0.59 -19.14
CA LEU A 599 -20.83 1.24 -19.42
C LEU A 599 -21.67 0.44 -20.43
N ALA A 600 -21.06 -0.07 -21.50
CA ALA A 600 -21.74 -0.89 -22.49
C ALA A 600 -22.29 -2.19 -21.87
N VAL A 601 -21.49 -2.88 -21.06
CA VAL A 601 -21.93 -4.09 -20.32
C VAL A 601 -23.05 -3.75 -19.34
N ALA A 602 -22.93 -2.64 -18.61
CA ALA A 602 -23.94 -2.22 -17.66
C ALA A 602 -25.26 -1.81 -18.34
N GLN A 603 -25.19 -1.21 -19.52
CA GLN A 603 -26.36 -0.89 -20.34
C GLN A 603 -27.01 -2.16 -20.91
N TYR A 604 -26.21 -3.09 -21.43
CA TYR A 604 -26.67 -4.40 -21.89
C TYR A 604 -27.39 -5.16 -20.77
N LYS A 605 -26.80 -5.23 -19.57
CA LYS A 605 -27.42 -5.88 -18.41
C LYS A 605 -28.68 -5.16 -17.93
N ARG A 606 -28.68 -3.83 -17.95
CA ARG A 606 -29.85 -3.02 -17.61
C ARG A 606 -31.03 -3.27 -18.57
N TYR A 607 -30.74 -3.44 -19.86
CA TYR A 607 -31.77 -3.65 -20.88
C TYR A 607 -32.31 -5.08 -20.87
N ASN A 608 -31.42 -6.09 -20.86
CA ASN A 608 -31.80 -7.49 -21.02
C ASN A 608 -32.17 -8.21 -19.71
N TYR A 609 -31.60 -7.80 -18.57
CA TYR A 609 -31.79 -8.49 -17.29
C TYR A 609 -32.40 -7.59 -16.20
N HIS A 610 -32.68 -6.32 -16.51
CA HIS A 610 -33.15 -5.31 -15.54
C HIS A 610 -32.26 -5.18 -14.29
N GLU A 611 -31.00 -5.57 -14.41
CA GLU A 611 -29.99 -5.50 -13.37
C GLU A 611 -29.23 -4.19 -13.43
N VAL A 612 -28.75 -3.73 -12.28
CA VAL A 612 -27.87 -2.59 -12.17
C VAL A 612 -26.72 -2.89 -11.24
N PHE A 613 -25.54 -2.39 -11.60
CA PHE A 613 -24.36 -2.63 -10.79
C PHE A 613 -24.34 -1.70 -9.56
N VAL A 614 -24.13 -2.29 -8.39
CA VAL A 614 -24.01 -1.58 -7.13
C VAL A 614 -22.78 -2.08 -6.37
N VAL A 615 -22.01 -1.11 -5.89
CA VAL A 615 -20.94 -1.31 -4.92
C VAL A 615 -21.41 -0.63 -3.64
N ASP A 616 -21.72 -1.43 -2.62
CA ASP A 616 -22.08 -0.91 -1.30
C ASP A 616 -20.96 -1.25 -0.32
N LYS A 617 -20.43 -0.23 0.38
CA LYS A 617 -19.33 -0.36 1.34
C LYS A 617 -19.84 0.05 2.70
N LYS A 618 -19.83 -0.88 3.64
CA LYS A 618 -20.24 -0.68 5.04
C LYS A 618 -19.01 -0.77 5.94
N PRO A 619 -18.35 0.37 6.22
CA PRO A 619 -17.24 0.41 7.15
C PRO A 619 -17.75 0.47 8.60
N ASP A 620 -17.04 -0.23 9.49
CA ASP A 620 -17.22 -0.12 10.94
C ASP A 620 -15.97 0.53 11.53
N PHE A 621 -16.20 1.41 12.50
CA PHE A 621 -15.19 2.29 13.08
C PHE A 621 -15.08 2.09 14.58
N GLU A 622 -13.88 2.29 15.10
CA GLU A 622 -13.62 2.37 16.54
C GLU A 622 -12.75 3.59 16.85
N ASN A 623 -12.81 4.03 18.10
CA ASN A 623 -11.91 5.05 18.63
C ASN A 623 -10.50 4.48 18.78
N ALA A 624 -9.49 5.19 18.28
CA ALA A 624 -8.10 4.71 18.31
C ALA A 624 -7.48 4.54 19.73
N SER A 625 -8.19 4.90 20.80
CA SER A 625 -7.78 4.76 22.21
C SER A 625 -8.28 3.50 22.92
N SER A 626 -9.28 2.77 22.37
CA SER A 626 -9.89 1.61 23.05
C SER A 626 -8.96 0.39 23.17
N GLY A 627 -7.81 0.38 22.48
CA GLY A 627 -6.86 -0.73 22.47
C GLY A 627 -5.74 -0.68 23.52
N THR A 628 -5.73 0.30 24.44
CA THR A 628 -4.73 0.39 25.52
C THR A 628 -5.37 0.23 26.89
N THR A 629 -4.98 -0.82 27.59
CA THR A 629 -5.24 -1.04 29.02
C THR A 629 -4.69 0.13 29.86
N GLY A 630 -5.56 0.81 30.59
CA GLY A 630 -5.23 1.42 31.89
C GLY A 630 -4.62 2.81 31.94
N ASP A 631 -4.73 3.65 30.90
CA ASP A 631 -4.21 5.03 30.97
C ASP A 631 -5.37 6.06 30.92
N GLU A 632 -5.84 6.50 32.09
CA GLU A 632 -6.93 7.48 32.26
C GLU A 632 -6.59 8.87 31.66
N SER A 633 -5.34 9.10 31.26
CA SER A 633 -4.93 10.28 30.49
C SER A 633 -5.47 10.29 29.04
N ALA A 634 -6.10 9.21 28.57
CA ALA A 634 -6.67 9.05 27.22
C ALA A 634 -8.03 9.75 27.00
N ALA A 635 -8.63 10.35 28.04
CA ALA A 635 -9.96 10.98 27.97
C ALA A 635 -10.02 12.32 27.19
N ARG A 636 -8.89 12.85 26.70
CA ARG A 636 -8.88 14.03 25.82
C ARG A 636 -8.89 13.64 24.34
N GLY A 637 -10.10 13.33 23.83
CA GLY A 637 -10.65 13.49 22.47
C GLY A 637 -9.77 13.61 21.20
N SER A 638 -8.52 13.15 21.15
CA SER A 638 -7.57 13.51 20.08
C SER A 638 -7.10 12.37 19.18
N ASN A 639 -7.41 11.11 19.48
CA ASN A 639 -6.84 9.99 18.71
C ASN A 639 -7.60 9.65 17.41
N GLY A 640 -8.82 10.20 17.22
CA GLY A 640 -9.64 10.02 16.02
C GLY A 640 -10.13 8.58 15.77
N LEU A 641 -10.98 8.44 14.76
CA LEU A 641 -11.57 7.15 14.35
C LEU A 641 -10.63 6.36 13.45
N VAL A 642 -10.63 5.04 13.61
CA VAL A 642 -9.93 4.07 12.77
C VAL A 642 -10.93 3.03 12.27
N MET A 643 -10.81 2.64 11.00
CA MET A 643 -11.64 1.59 10.41
C MET A 643 -11.15 0.22 10.89
N VAL A 644 -12.06 -0.56 11.47
CA VAL A 644 -11.77 -1.90 12.01
C VAL A 644 -12.20 -2.99 11.06
N HIS A 645 -13.35 -2.81 10.41
CA HIS A 645 -13.77 -3.70 9.33
C HIS A 645 -14.49 -2.94 8.23
N GLU A 646 -14.52 -3.51 7.03
CA GLU A 646 -15.27 -2.99 5.90
C GLU A 646 -15.96 -4.17 5.21
N THR A 647 -17.28 -4.13 5.10
CA THR A 647 -18.01 -5.11 4.30
C THR A 647 -18.34 -4.49 2.96
N VAL A 648 -17.89 -5.13 1.88
CA VAL A 648 -18.16 -4.72 0.51
C VAL A 648 -19.13 -5.70 -0.14
N TYR A 649 -20.24 -5.16 -0.65
CA TYR A 649 -21.22 -5.90 -1.42
C TYR A 649 -21.06 -5.54 -2.90
N LEU A 650 -20.64 -6.52 -3.71
CA LEU A 650 -20.41 -6.38 -5.14
C LEU A 650 -21.49 -7.14 -5.89
N SER A 651 -22.54 -6.45 -6.33
CA SER A 651 -23.69 -7.15 -6.92
C SER A 651 -24.30 -6.43 -8.09
N TRP A 652 -24.72 -7.23 -9.07
CA TRP A 652 -25.77 -6.86 -9.99
C TRP A 652 -27.09 -7.10 -9.27
N VAL A 653 -27.84 -6.02 -9.04
CA VAL A 653 -29.09 -6.07 -8.28
C VAL A 653 -30.23 -5.74 -9.23
N GLY A 654 -31.32 -6.50 -9.17
CA GLY A 654 -32.56 -6.15 -9.87
C GLY A 654 -33.04 -4.76 -9.45
N LYS A 655 -33.49 -3.94 -10.41
CA LYS A 655 -33.95 -2.57 -10.12
C LYS A 655 -35.03 -2.51 -9.04
N GLU A 656 -35.94 -3.48 -9.02
CA GLU A 656 -37.08 -3.49 -8.10
C GLU A 656 -36.63 -3.65 -6.64
N THR A 657 -35.62 -4.47 -6.39
CA THR A 657 -35.02 -4.64 -5.06
C THR A 657 -34.38 -3.35 -4.53
N LEU A 658 -33.87 -2.48 -5.42
CA LEU A 658 -33.33 -1.18 -5.01
C LEU A 658 -34.42 -0.14 -4.70
N ARG A 659 -35.59 -0.24 -5.35
CA ARG A 659 -36.76 0.59 -5.03
C ARG A 659 -37.30 0.22 -3.65
N GLN A 660 -37.41 -1.07 -3.34
CA GLN A 660 -37.84 -1.56 -2.03
C GLN A 660 -36.87 -1.23 -0.88
N ARG A 661 -35.55 -1.16 -1.15
CA ARG A 661 -34.56 -0.70 -0.15
C ARG A 661 -34.61 0.82 0.14
N ARG A 662 -35.42 1.58 -0.60
CA ARG A 662 -35.61 3.03 -0.40
C ARG A 662 -37.11 3.37 -0.23
N PRO A 663 -37.78 2.92 0.85
CA PRO A 663 -39.10 3.41 1.16
C PRO A 663 -38.97 4.89 1.56
N GLY A 664 -39.35 5.81 0.68
CA GLY A 664 -39.33 7.27 0.95
C GLY A 664 -38.50 8.13 -0.01
N ALA A 665 -37.77 7.55 -0.97
CA ALA A 665 -37.21 8.34 -2.07
C ALA A 665 -38.30 8.64 -3.10
N GLY A 666 -39.10 9.66 -2.81
CA GLY A 666 -40.19 10.13 -3.66
C GLY A 666 -39.78 10.30 -5.12
N ALA A 667 -40.69 9.90 -6.00
CA ALA A 667 -40.64 9.99 -7.44
C ALA A 667 -40.27 11.41 -7.92
N LYS A 668 -39.02 11.60 -8.35
CA LYS A 668 -38.62 12.80 -9.12
C LYS A 668 -37.75 12.52 -10.34
N ASP A 669 -37.48 11.26 -10.69
CA ASP A 669 -36.61 10.92 -11.82
C ASP A 669 -37.29 10.14 -12.96
N ASP A 670 -38.62 9.92 -12.96
CA ASP A 670 -39.32 9.34 -14.11
C ASP A 670 -40.60 10.12 -14.44
N PHE A 671 -40.86 10.23 -15.74
CA PHE A 671 -41.89 11.00 -16.44
C PHE A 671 -43.33 10.79 -15.94
N ASP A 672 -44.12 11.85 -16.14
CA ASP A 672 -45.57 12.04 -16.08
C ASP A 672 -46.49 10.78 -16.16
N GLY A 673 -47.57 10.78 -15.37
CA GLY A 673 -48.66 9.78 -15.44
C GLY A 673 -49.14 9.17 -14.11
N SER A 674 -49.89 9.96 -13.33
CA SER A 674 -50.85 9.64 -12.23
C SER A 674 -51.16 8.18 -11.81
N LEU A 675 -51.13 7.90 -10.48
CA LEU A 675 -52.25 7.46 -9.59
C LEU A 675 -51.75 6.83 -8.25
N PRO A 676 -52.59 6.71 -7.18
CA PRO A 676 -52.17 6.87 -5.78
C PRO A 676 -51.68 5.59 -5.05
N VAL A 677 -51.01 5.83 -3.93
CA VAL A 677 -50.35 4.87 -3.02
C VAL A 677 -51.37 4.08 -2.17
N PRO A 678 -51.26 2.74 -2.04
CA PRO A 678 -51.99 1.97 -1.02
C PRO A 678 -51.29 2.04 0.34
N SER A 679 -52.07 2.21 1.41
CA SER A 679 -51.63 2.39 2.80
C SER A 679 -51.23 1.10 3.54
N ASP A 680 -50.89 0.03 2.85
CA ASP A 680 -50.48 -1.24 3.47
C ASP A 680 -49.43 -1.96 2.59
N PRO A 681 -48.19 -2.18 3.08
CA PRO A 681 -47.14 -2.88 2.33
C PRO A 681 -47.43 -4.38 2.09
N TYR A 682 -48.52 -4.95 2.62
CA TYR A 682 -48.90 -6.36 2.46
C TYR A 682 -50.27 -6.58 1.80
N ALA A 683 -50.95 -5.52 1.35
CA ALA A 683 -52.24 -5.63 0.67
C ALA A 683 -52.16 -6.52 -0.58
N GLY A 684 -52.98 -7.58 -0.62
CA GLY A 684 -53.04 -8.52 -1.73
C GLY A 684 -52.07 -9.71 -1.66
N THR A 685 -51.38 -9.92 -0.52
CA THR A 685 -50.60 -11.14 -0.27
C THR A 685 -51.28 -12.03 0.78
N ASP A 686 -51.03 -13.35 0.74
CA ASP A 686 -51.49 -14.33 1.74
C ASP A 686 -50.96 -14.03 3.16
N PHE A 687 -50.03 -13.08 3.30
CA PHE A 687 -49.46 -12.62 4.57
C PHE A 687 -50.25 -11.49 5.25
N SER A 688 -51.23 -10.89 4.57
CA SER A 688 -52.06 -9.78 5.08
C SER A 688 -52.80 -10.14 6.38
N GLY A 689 -53.28 -11.37 6.52
CA GLY A 689 -53.95 -11.86 7.74
C GLY A 689 -53.01 -12.19 8.90
N HIS A 690 -51.73 -12.47 8.64
CA HIS A 690 -50.80 -12.93 9.68
C HIS A 690 -50.27 -11.78 10.56
N PHE A 691 -50.14 -10.57 9.99
CA PHE A 691 -49.66 -9.40 10.72
C PHE A 691 -50.77 -8.58 11.39
N GLN A 692 -52.01 -8.62 10.87
CA GLN A 692 -53.16 -8.03 11.55
C GLN A 692 -53.44 -8.71 12.91
N GLY A 693 -53.22 -10.02 13.01
CA GLY A 693 -53.35 -10.75 14.27
C GLY A 693 -52.29 -10.42 15.33
N GLN A 694 -51.06 -10.05 14.91
CA GLN A 694 -49.98 -9.70 15.84
C GLN A 694 -50.09 -8.25 16.35
N GLN A 695 -50.61 -7.32 15.55
CA GLN A 695 -50.82 -5.94 16.00
C GLN A 695 -51.95 -5.83 17.05
N GLN A 696 -53.02 -6.63 16.94
CA GLN A 696 -54.06 -6.68 17.99
C GLN A 696 -53.56 -7.26 19.31
N GLN A 697 -52.58 -8.19 19.29
CA GLN A 697 -51.97 -8.74 20.49
C GLN A 697 -50.98 -7.80 21.19
N GLN A 698 -50.34 -6.86 20.47
CA GLN A 698 -49.42 -5.89 21.08
C GLN A 698 -50.11 -4.62 21.61
N SER A 699 -51.26 -4.24 21.07
CA SER A 699 -52.04 -3.10 21.56
C SER A 699 -52.76 -3.34 22.90
N GLN A 700 -52.80 -4.59 23.39
CA GLN A 700 -53.43 -4.93 24.67
C GLN A 700 -52.44 -4.89 25.87
N TYR A 701 -51.15 -4.66 25.64
CA TYR A 701 -50.10 -4.68 26.68
C TYR A 701 -49.36 -3.34 26.90
N GLY A 702 -49.88 -2.21 26.39
CA GLY A 702 -49.09 -0.98 26.26
C GLY A 702 -49.73 0.34 26.69
N MET A 703 -50.87 0.37 27.39
CA MET A 703 -51.39 1.63 27.96
C MET A 703 -52.10 1.39 29.30
N GLU A 704 -51.43 1.74 30.39
CA GLU A 704 -51.99 2.49 31.53
C GLU A 704 -50.90 2.74 32.57
N MET A 705 -50.37 3.96 32.61
CA MET A 705 -49.65 4.52 33.76
C MET A 705 -50.13 5.97 33.96
N GLY A 706 -51.07 6.12 34.89
CA GLY A 706 -51.45 7.34 35.60
C GLY A 706 -51.59 7.01 37.11
N PRO A 707 -51.40 7.97 38.04
CA PRO A 707 -50.67 7.73 39.28
C PRO A 707 -51.50 7.34 40.53
N MET A 708 -50.83 6.58 41.44
CA MET A 708 -50.97 6.41 42.91
C MET A 708 -52.38 6.27 43.52
N SER A 709 -52.73 5.21 44.28
CA SER A 709 -52.30 4.88 45.67
C SER A 709 -53.18 3.72 46.24
N PRO A 710 -52.89 3.11 47.42
CA PRO A 710 -53.03 1.66 47.66
C PRO A 710 -54.24 1.22 48.53
N HIS A 711 -54.63 -0.05 48.44
CA HIS A 711 -54.80 -1.03 49.55
C HIS A 711 -55.71 -2.24 49.21
N THR A 712 -55.36 -3.38 49.84
CA THR A 712 -56.22 -4.52 50.31
C THR A 712 -56.60 -5.70 49.38
N TYR A 713 -55.96 -6.84 49.67
CA TYR A 713 -56.48 -8.18 50.00
C TYR A 713 -57.39 -9.03 49.06
N THR A 714 -56.99 -10.32 49.03
CA THR A 714 -57.77 -11.59 49.05
C THR A 714 -58.32 -12.30 47.78
N GLN A 715 -57.76 -13.51 47.60
CA GLN A 715 -58.39 -14.86 47.48
C GLN A 715 -59.19 -15.34 46.26
N HIS A 716 -58.89 -16.61 45.91
CA HIS A 716 -59.76 -17.70 45.40
C HIS A 716 -60.25 -17.62 43.93
N ASN A 717 -60.55 -18.70 43.20
CA ASN A 717 -60.24 -20.15 43.19
C ASN A 717 -60.82 -20.70 41.86
N ALA A 718 -60.19 -21.76 41.33
CA ALA A 718 -60.82 -22.96 40.72
C ALA A 718 -61.57 -22.96 39.34
N ASP A 719 -61.38 -24.14 38.70
CA ASP A 719 -62.25 -24.89 37.76
C ASP A 719 -62.33 -24.48 36.27
N ALA A 720 -62.41 -25.36 35.26
CA ALA A 720 -62.32 -26.82 35.12
C ALA A 720 -62.26 -27.16 33.60
N SER A 721 -61.67 -28.31 33.24
CA SER A 721 -61.74 -28.99 31.90
C SER A 721 -63.12 -29.66 31.70
N PRO A 722 -63.54 -30.19 30.50
CA PRO A 722 -62.91 -31.27 29.70
C PRO A 722 -63.02 -31.02 28.17
N GLY A 723 -62.52 -31.76 27.17
CA GLY A 723 -61.90 -33.08 26.97
C GLY A 723 -62.31 -33.55 25.55
N PHE A 724 -61.42 -34.08 24.70
CA PHE A 724 -61.67 -35.12 23.67
C PHE A 724 -60.38 -35.48 22.87
N ARG A 725 -60.15 -36.79 22.71
CA ARG A 725 -59.22 -37.56 21.83
C ARG A 725 -60.03 -38.80 21.36
N PRO A 726 -59.63 -39.69 20.40
CA PRO A 726 -58.30 -40.05 19.84
C PRO A 726 -58.31 -40.11 18.27
N ALA A 727 -57.36 -40.60 17.45
CA ALA A 727 -56.41 -41.72 17.54
C ALA A 727 -55.28 -41.63 16.47
N SER A 728 -54.28 -42.50 16.68
CA SER A 728 -52.96 -42.71 16.08
C SER A 728 -52.93 -43.55 14.78
N PHE A 729 -51.83 -43.46 13.99
CA PHE A 729 -51.10 -44.64 13.45
C PHE A 729 -49.65 -44.30 13.04
N GLN A 730 -48.73 -45.21 13.41
CA GLN A 730 -47.30 -45.28 13.05
C GLN A 730 -47.08 -45.99 11.71
N THR A 731 -45.97 -45.73 11.01
CA THR A 731 -44.91 -46.72 10.65
C THR A 731 -43.87 -46.14 9.67
N SER A 732 -42.61 -46.56 9.85
CA SER A 732 -41.45 -46.40 8.95
C SER A 732 -41.05 -47.79 8.42
N PRO A 733 -39.86 -48.00 7.81
CA PRO A 733 -39.28 -47.58 6.51
C PRO A 733 -39.13 -48.79 5.55
N ILE A 734 -38.50 -48.67 4.35
CA ILE A 734 -37.73 -49.75 3.64
C ILE A 734 -37.17 -49.28 2.27
N SER A 735 -35.93 -49.68 1.97
CA SER A 735 -35.34 -49.93 0.62
C SER A 735 -35.06 -51.44 0.51
N PRO A 736 -35.02 -52.10 -0.68
CA PRO A 736 -33.70 -52.40 -1.31
C PRO A 736 -33.64 -52.75 -2.85
N THR A 737 -32.47 -52.46 -3.46
CA THR A 737 -31.59 -53.18 -4.45
C THR A 737 -31.99 -53.92 -5.75
N SER A 738 -31.03 -53.80 -6.71
CA SER A 738 -30.50 -54.75 -7.76
C SER A 738 -31.04 -54.59 -9.20
N ASN A 739 -30.33 -54.83 -10.33
CA ASN A 739 -28.94 -55.15 -10.69
C ASN A 739 -28.80 -55.00 -12.24
N GLY A 740 -27.58 -54.79 -12.78
CA GLY A 740 -27.32 -54.92 -14.23
C GLY A 740 -25.92 -54.47 -14.70
N ASN A 741 -24.97 -55.41 -14.77
CA ASN A 741 -23.61 -55.32 -15.33
C ASN A 741 -23.59 -55.14 -16.86
N PHE A 742 -22.57 -54.48 -17.41
CA PHE A 742 -21.76 -54.96 -18.57
C PHE A 742 -20.48 -54.11 -18.77
N GLN A 743 -19.35 -54.79 -18.99
CA GLN A 743 -18.01 -54.35 -19.45
C GLN A 743 -17.52 -55.45 -20.44
N PRO A 744 -16.34 -55.37 -21.10
CA PRO A 744 -15.80 -54.38 -22.04
C PRO A 744 -15.28 -55.05 -23.36
N THR A 745 -14.91 -54.31 -24.41
CA THR A 745 -14.03 -54.86 -25.49
C THR A 745 -13.10 -53.81 -26.13
N ASN A 746 -11.85 -54.27 -26.35
CA ASN A 746 -10.73 -53.64 -27.07
C ASN A 746 -10.72 -54.03 -28.56
N PHE A 747 -10.13 -53.18 -29.42
CA PHE A 747 -9.34 -53.45 -30.66
C PHE A 747 -8.74 -52.09 -31.09
N GLY A 748 -7.52 -51.88 -31.61
CA GLY A 748 -6.36 -52.70 -31.98
C GLY A 748 -5.38 -51.84 -32.82
N VAL A 749 -4.12 -51.76 -32.34
CA VAL A 749 -2.79 -51.69 -33.02
C VAL A 749 -2.62 -51.16 -34.46
N SER A 750 -1.61 -50.29 -34.66
CA SER A 750 -0.54 -50.46 -35.68
C SER A 750 0.79 -49.84 -35.21
N ASN A 751 1.88 -50.56 -35.48
CA ASN A 751 3.29 -50.33 -35.12
C ASN A 751 4.05 -49.57 -36.22
N ASP A 752 5.14 -48.88 -35.85
CA ASP A 752 6.44 -48.87 -36.57
C ASP A 752 7.51 -48.16 -35.69
N THR A 753 8.46 -48.89 -35.08
CA THR A 753 9.80 -49.36 -35.53
C THR A 753 10.99 -48.40 -35.28
N ASN A 754 11.67 -48.67 -34.15
CA ASN A 754 13.13 -48.82 -33.97
C ASN A 754 14.16 -47.64 -33.98
N PRO A 755 15.34 -47.85 -33.33
CA PRO A 755 16.10 -46.84 -32.57
C PRO A 755 17.54 -46.64 -33.07
N THR A 756 18.35 -45.81 -32.39
CA THR A 756 19.81 -46.02 -32.31
C THR A 756 20.45 -45.38 -31.07
N SER A 757 21.28 -46.21 -30.44
CA SER A 757 22.19 -46.02 -29.32
C SER A 757 23.49 -45.31 -29.69
N TYR A 758 24.15 -44.65 -28.72
CA TYR A 758 25.61 -44.72 -28.58
C TYR A 758 26.01 -44.67 -27.10
N GLN A 759 27.03 -45.47 -26.78
CA GLN A 759 27.48 -45.86 -25.45
C GLN A 759 28.98 -45.53 -25.30
N PHE A 760 29.41 -45.32 -24.05
CA PHE A 760 30.75 -45.48 -23.45
C PHE A 760 31.93 -44.56 -23.84
N HIS A 761 32.46 -43.86 -22.83
CA HIS A 761 33.78 -44.19 -22.28
C HIS A 761 33.92 -43.77 -20.80
N SER A 762 34.68 -44.59 -20.08
CA SER A 762 34.97 -44.56 -18.65
C SER A 762 36.49 -44.72 -18.48
N ALA A 763 37.12 -44.03 -17.51
CA ALA A 763 38.23 -44.56 -16.69
C ALA A 763 38.89 -43.52 -15.77
N HIS A 764 39.01 -43.90 -14.48
CA HIS A 764 40.14 -43.72 -13.52
C HIS A 764 40.66 -42.29 -13.15
N GLN A 765 41.16 -41.96 -11.94
CA GLN A 765 41.69 -42.75 -10.82
C GLN A 765 41.77 -41.93 -9.49
N GLN A 766 41.77 -42.67 -8.38
CA GLN A 766 41.96 -42.36 -6.95
C GLN A 766 43.11 -41.42 -6.50
N ARG A 767 42.92 -40.73 -5.34
CA ARG A 767 43.63 -40.87 -4.02
C ARG A 767 43.37 -39.61 -3.16
N GLN A 768 42.73 -39.68 -1.98
CA GLN A 768 43.15 -40.15 -0.64
C GLN A 768 44.09 -39.21 0.17
N GLN A 769 43.58 -38.89 1.38
CA GLN A 769 44.24 -38.64 2.67
C GLN A 769 44.72 -37.24 3.08
N GLY A 770 44.40 -36.88 4.34
CA GLY A 770 45.14 -35.86 5.11
C GLY A 770 44.35 -35.08 6.16
N ARG A 771 43.91 -35.71 7.26
CA ARG A 771 43.63 -35.04 8.56
C ARG A 771 44.81 -35.35 9.51
N PRO A 772 45.22 -34.41 10.37
CA PRO A 772 45.14 -34.58 11.84
C PRO A 772 44.71 -33.27 12.54
N THR A 773 43.72 -33.22 13.44
CA THR A 773 43.69 -33.43 14.92
C THR A 773 44.45 -32.43 15.83
N ARG A 774 43.62 -31.73 16.65
CA ARG A 774 43.69 -31.47 18.11
C ARG A 774 44.74 -30.52 18.75
N GLY A 775 44.19 -29.66 19.63
CA GLY A 775 44.79 -29.05 20.83
C GLY A 775 43.99 -27.80 21.23
N SER A 776 42.92 -27.85 22.03
CA SER A 776 42.79 -27.99 23.51
C SER A 776 43.09 -26.73 24.34
N SER A 777 42.19 -26.49 25.30
CA SER A 777 42.27 -25.64 26.51
C SER A 777 41.70 -24.22 26.39
N PHE A 778 40.48 -23.96 26.87
CA PHE A 778 40.05 -23.69 28.26
C PHE A 778 40.53 -22.34 28.82
N GLY A 779 39.55 -21.55 29.24
CA GLY A 779 39.68 -20.29 29.97
C GLY A 779 38.29 -19.77 30.37
N ASP A 780 37.67 -20.45 31.33
CA ASP A 780 36.51 -19.94 32.08
C ASP A 780 36.90 -18.68 32.85
N VAL A 781 36.06 -17.64 32.82
CA VAL A 781 35.83 -16.76 33.99
C VAL A 781 34.34 -16.40 34.06
N ARG A 782 33.71 -16.91 35.12
CA ARG A 782 32.41 -16.47 35.68
C ARG A 782 32.65 -15.36 36.71
N TYR A 783 31.54 -14.69 37.06
CA TYR A 783 31.33 -13.64 38.08
C TYR A 783 31.69 -12.23 37.56
N GLN A 784 30.91 -11.17 37.83
CA GLN A 784 29.98 -10.92 38.93
C GLN A 784 29.02 -9.79 38.52
N GLN A 785 27.75 -9.91 38.94
CA GLN A 785 26.87 -8.75 39.09
C GLN A 785 27.50 -7.80 40.11
N ASP A 786 27.50 -6.50 39.82
CA ASP A 786 27.49 -5.51 40.89
C ASP A 786 26.61 -4.32 40.53
N HIS A 787 25.71 -4.03 41.45
CA HIS A 787 24.91 -2.82 41.53
C HIS A 787 25.77 -1.70 42.12
N SER A 788 25.84 -0.54 41.48
CA SER A 788 25.88 0.74 42.21
C SER A 788 25.65 1.94 41.28
N SER A 789 24.55 2.63 41.56
CA SER A 789 24.44 4.09 41.74
C SER A 789 25.51 5.01 41.12
N GLN A 790 25.03 5.98 40.32
CA GLN A 790 25.40 7.41 40.23
C GLN A 790 25.04 7.90 38.80
N ARG A 791 24.57 9.11 38.50
CA ARG A 791 24.11 10.33 39.18
C ARG A 791 23.39 11.11 38.05
N TYR A 792 22.25 11.72 38.35
CA TYR A 792 21.60 12.66 37.43
C TYR A 792 22.43 13.95 37.33
N PRO A 793 22.59 14.54 36.12
CA PRO A 793 22.92 15.95 35.99
C PRO A 793 21.65 16.80 36.00
N THR A 794 21.69 17.77 36.89
CA THR A 794 20.79 18.89 37.15
C THR A 794 20.45 19.74 35.93
N GLN A 795 19.19 20.20 35.88
CA GLN A 795 18.70 21.28 35.00
C GLN A 795 19.45 22.60 35.24
N PRO A 796 19.68 23.40 34.19
CA PRO A 796 19.81 24.85 34.33
C PRO A 796 18.45 25.55 34.19
N SER A 797 18.35 26.63 34.96
CA SER A 797 17.21 27.49 35.26
C SER A 797 16.57 28.22 34.08
N LEU A 798 15.28 28.50 34.25
CA LEU A 798 14.45 29.46 33.53
C LEU A 798 15.16 30.81 33.33
N ALA A 799 15.16 31.28 32.09
CA ALA A 799 15.38 32.68 31.74
C ALA A 799 14.13 33.20 31.00
N GLU A 800 13.83 34.46 31.29
CA GLU A 800 12.56 35.18 31.17
C GLU A 800 11.95 35.22 29.75
N GLN A 801 10.62 35.11 29.68
CA GLN A 801 9.84 35.50 28.49
C GLN A 801 9.43 36.97 28.62
N PRO A 802 9.48 37.78 27.54
CA PRO A 802 8.98 39.14 27.58
C PRO A 802 7.44 39.14 27.59
N THR A 803 6.86 39.78 28.61
CA THR A 803 5.44 40.11 28.69
C THR A 803 5.08 41.18 27.67
N VAL A 804 4.13 40.88 26.78
CA VAL A 804 3.50 41.86 25.88
C VAL A 804 2.31 42.47 26.63
N GLU A 805 2.37 43.76 26.94
CA GLU A 805 1.24 44.51 27.51
C GLU A 805 0.22 44.85 26.42
N TYR A 806 -1.05 44.64 26.76
CA TYR A 806 -2.22 45.01 25.97
C TYR A 806 -2.98 46.08 26.73
N ASP A 807 -3.56 47.05 26.03
CA ASP A 807 -4.53 47.95 26.64
C ASP A 807 -5.86 47.24 26.95
N ASP A 808 -6.76 47.90 27.69
CA ASP A 808 -8.08 47.38 28.08
C ASP A 808 -9.00 47.06 26.87
N PHE A 809 -8.54 47.33 25.64
CA PHE A 809 -9.23 47.00 24.39
C PHE A 809 -8.48 45.96 23.54
N GLY A 810 -7.38 45.39 24.04
CA GLY A 810 -6.68 44.26 23.44
C GLY A 810 -5.73 44.63 22.30
N ASN A 811 -5.24 45.86 22.22
CA ASN A 811 -4.23 46.27 21.24
C ASN A 811 -2.81 46.27 21.81
N VAL A 812 -1.84 45.85 20.98
CA VAL A 812 -0.40 45.83 21.32
C VAL A 812 0.17 47.25 21.20
N ILE A 813 0.72 47.78 22.29
CA ILE A 813 1.35 49.11 22.32
C ILE A 813 2.78 48.98 21.77
N GLY A 814 3.03 49.46 20.54
CA GLY A 814 4.33 49.36 19.86
C GLY A 814 5.20 50.62 19.96
N GLY A 815 6.52 50.44 20.12
CA GLY A 815 7.51 51.51 20.05
C GLY A 815 8.34 51.46 18.75
N ARG A 816 8.31 52.55 17.97
CA ARG A 816 9.22 52.86 16.85
C ARG A 816 10.59 53.33 17.38
N GLY A 817 11.68 52.98 16.69
CA GLY A 817 13.00 53.55 16.92
C GLY A 817 14.01 53.26 15.80
N VAL A 818 14.39 54.30 15.07
CA VAL A 818 15.33 54.41 13.94
C VAL A 818 16.80 54.11 14.32
N GLY A 819 17.63 53.60 13.40
CA GLY A 819 19.09 53.75 13.49
C GLY A 819 19.92 52.99 12.44
N ARG A 820 20.58 53.73 11.55
CA ARG A 820 21.61 53.27 10.59
C ARG A 820 22.88 52.78 11.30
N MET A 821 23.44 51.64 10.84
CA MET A 821 24.78 51.49 10.23
C MET A 821 24.96 50.07 9.72
#